data_AF-A0A1Y4QNQ7-F1
#
_entry.id   AF-A0A1Y4QNQ7-F1
#
_cell.length_a   1.000
_cell.length_b   1.000
_cell.length_c   1.000
_cell.angle_alpha   90.00
_cell.angle_beta   90.00
_cell.angle_gamma   90.00
#
_symmetry.space_group_name_H-M   'P 1'
#
loop_
_entity.id
_entity.type
_entity.pdbx_description
1 polymer ?
#
loop_
_entity_poly.entity_id
_entity_poly.type
_entity_poly.pdbx_seq_one_letter_code
_entity_poly.pdbx_strand_id
1 'polypeptide(L)'
;MKVKFAKKAGSLLLSLSMIATMTYKMPLEAISVDSEDDTIVEKALLTSNQIQELYATETAKGVKLEWNAVEGAKVYDVYRAVSAYAEYEKIATVDGTNYVDENTNDDKYSNYYKIAVINQNDESTLYDLYTSIETELFGRNTYIFAQTDDPAAIDKVLADLFTTQNDYDADAQFKADHYQVYFKPGDYTETSCINLGYYTAINGLGETPYDVKLNNIAIPAYLPEGALGAPANNATCNFWRSTENVSIINTGNEQGKAGNGSWRPDFFNWAVAQAAPLRRVYSERPIAYDWNYGWASGGYVADCKFDGTFVDNGQNLTAGTFSGQQFYTRNTEMAGNAYGTTLNNFFQGVEAPNLPNFETGKSLISGQGYSNWGIAGSDGGQQVFTNIEKTKKLSEKPFLYLDDNGEYQIFVPSLKENTSGTSWSEDYMGDGHSISLSDFYVAKPTDSAEKINNELAKGKNLYLTPGVYHAEEPIVVNNPNTIVLGTGLATIIPDNGEMAMKIADVDGVKLAGIVFDAGEYSNYLLVVGDKGKHNDHSNNPTVLQDIFFRVGGTTDTLTKADNAIEINSDDVLTDHFWIWRADHGAGVEWYGNNSYHGLIVNGDDVTCYALFNEHFQKYDTLWNGENGATYFYQNEKCYDPISQEAWMSHNDSVNGYAAYKVANNVKNHYAVGLGMYNVFIYTGPTYDSSEVQIQLDNAIEVPNSENVIIENACIQTFANDDDVLQKFNHIINGVGNGVSSGTDPVTGETGEGWSRQFLLSYQNGTAVVGKKNTLDEKGKYIGVDVIENIKALGDDDIDFESLQAIYDKYVNLDTSNYTEESVEVFNNALNTAKELLEADRAYVYSIEVETAINSLKNAVDNLESEEIVNKTALQIAVDVANNVTEEQLNNVVPAVKDAFTTALANAKIVLDNATATQEEVEAAFDRLATAIQMLDFIKGDKAALRSFITKVENTVEEEYTPATWTAFAAALETGNTVLADENAMQEEVDNAYTNLVKAYLNLRLVPNKDKLEDLINQTKALVAANYTADTWKNVSNALELAENVMSNENATSEEVTNAETVLTKAVEGLVVNNAPVAPSTPAVDNTVKTPVNNGDTTASVKTGDESLTGLFGAVTLLSLAGAVLLKRKEN
;
A
#
# COMPACT_ATOMS: atom_id res chain seq x y z
N MET A 1 -6.46 31.53 42.22
CA MET A 1 -6.49 31.73 43.70
C MET A 1 -7.56 32.80 44.01
N LYS A 2 -8.41 32.77 45.04
CA LYS A 2 -8.64 31.84 46.17
C LYS A 2 -10.14 31.47 46.17
N VAL A 3 -10.54 30.23 45.94
CA VAL A 3 -10.77 29.18 46.97
C VAL A 3 -11.77 29.59 48.09
N LYS A 4 -13.04 29.13 47.98
CA LYS A 4 -13.76 28.18 48.90
C LYS A 4 -15.20 27.99 48.38
N PHE A 5 -15.73 26.79 48.05
CA PHE A 5 -15.97 25.56 48.85
C PHE A 5 -16.99 25.77 50.01
N ALA A 6 -18.01 24.93 50.26
CA ALA A 6 -18.53 23.73 49.56
C ALA A 6 -19.85 23.18 50.20
N LYS A 7 -20.52 22.22 49.50
CA LYS A 7 -21.28 21.06 50.07
C LYS A 7 -22.60 21.35 50.82
N LYS A 8 -23.59 20.44 50.94
CA LYS A 8 -23.82 19.01 50.59
C LYS A 8 -25.35 18.81 50.41
N ALA A 9 -25.88 18.19 49.35
CA ALA A 9 -26.06 16.74 49.10
C ALA A 9 -27.22 16.04 49.86
N GLY A 10 -28.08 15.35 49.10
CA GLY A 10 -29.11 14.39 49.55
C GLY A 10 -29.80 13.78 48.32
N SER A 11 -29.79 12.45 48.18
CA SER A 11 -30.11 11.74 46.91
C SER A 11 -31.40 10.92 46.96
N LEU A 12 -31.77 10.38 45.78
CA LEU A 12 -32.61 9.19 45.53
C LEU A 12 -34.14 9.38 45.54
N LEU A 13 -34.76 9.27 44.35
CA LEU A 13 -35.54 8.08 43.95
C LEU A 13 -35.99 8.16 42.46
N LEU A 14 -36.37 7.02 41.88
CA LEU A 14 -36.59 6.80 40.44
C LEU A 14 -38.01 7.19 39.94
N SER A 15 -38.05 7.56 38.64
CA SER A 15 -39.05 7.21 37.61
C SER A 15 -40.56 7.34 37.88
N LEU A 16 -41.25 8.20 37.10
CA LEU A 16 -42.19 7.80 36.02
C LEU A 16 -42.77 9.04 35.30
N SER A 17 -42.99 8.95 33.98
CA SER A 17 -43.92 9.75 33.13
C SER A 17 -43.75 11.30 33.12
N MET A 18 -43.83 12.02 32.00
CA MET A 18 -44.89 11.98 30.98
C MET A 18 -44.41 12.48 29.60
N ILE A 19 -45.04 11.94 28.56
CA ILE A 19 -45.03 12.43 27.19
C ILE A 19 -45.89 13.70 27.12
N ALA A 20 -45.47 14.71 26.35
CA ALA A 20 -46.23 15.93 26.09
C ALA A 20 -46.36 16.18 24.58
N THR A 21 -47.40 15.62 23.97
CA THR A 21 -47.81 15.94 22.60
C THR A 21 -48.56 17.28 22.56
N MET A 22 -48.08 18.23 21.74
CA MET A 22 -48.81 19.47 21.45
C MET A 22 -49.78 19.27 20.27
N THR A 23 -51.08 19.39 20.53
CA THR A 23 -52.11 19.49 19.48
C THR A 23 -52.37 20.96 19.15
N TYR A 24 -52.31 21.30 17.85
CA TYR A 24 -52.63 22.63 17.34
C TYR A 24 -54.15 22.86 17.35
N LYS A 25 -54.60 24.09 17.65
CA LYS A 25 -56.03 24.46 17.68
C LYS A 25 -56.36 25.41 16.54
N MET A 26 -57.38 25.09 15.75
CA MET A 26 -58.08 26.09 14.92
C MET A 26 -58.97 26.99 15.80
N PRO A 27 -59.20 28.26 15.42
CA PRO A 27 -60.10 29.16 16.13
C PRO A 27 -61.58 28.90 15.76
N LEU A 28 -62.46 28.86 16.76
CA LEU A 28 -63.91 29.03 16.56
C LEU A 28 -64.32 30.47 16.88
N GLU A 29 -65.12 31.07 16.00
CA GLU A 29 -65.79 32.34 16.28
C GLU A 29 -66.86 32.18 17.38
N ALA A 30 -67.00 33.20 18.23
CA ALA A 30 -67.88 33.15 19.39
C ALA A 30 -69.34 33.51 19.03
N ILE A 31 -70.27 32.60 19.30
CA ILE A 31 -71.71 32.90 19.41
C ILE A 31 -72.12 32.74 20.88
N SER A 32 -72.66 33.81 21.46
CA SER A 32 -73.14 33.84 22.84
C SER A 32 -74.68 33.71 22.90
N VAL A 33 -75.19 32.70 23.60
CA VAL A 33 -76.58 32.67 24.12
C VAL A 33 -76.56 32.05 25.53
N ASP A 34 -77.52 32.47 26.36
CA ASP A 34 -77.57 32.30 27.81
C ASP A 34 -78.59 31.23 28.27
N SER A 35 -78.41 30.72 29.50
CA SER A 35 -79.36 30.00 30.37
C SER A 35 -80.07 28.69 29.93
N GLU A 36 -79.82 27.64 30.72
CA GLU A 36 -80.75 26.59 31.26
C GLU A 36 -82.00 26.15 30.46
N ASP A 37 -82.02 24.92 29.93
CA ASP A 37 -82.88 23.79 30.43
C ASP A 37 -82.47 22.44 29.76
N ASP A 38 -83.09 21.34 30.18
CA ASP A 38 -82.68 19.93 30.04
C ASP A 38 -82.68 19.32 28.61
N THR A 39 -81.91 18.22 28.47
CA THR A 39 -81.90 17.24 27.35
C THR A 39 -81.41 17.69 25.95
N ILE A 40 -80.08 17.70 25.77
CA ILE A 40 -79.46 17.30 24.49
C ILE A 40 -78.69 15.99 24.73
N VAL A 41 -79.12 14.91 24.06
CA VAL A 41 -78.36 13.66 24.00
C VAL A 41 -77.01 13.96 23.36
N GLU A 42 -75.92 13.57 24.03
CA GLU A 42 -74.56 13.73 23.49
C GLU A 42 -74.49 13.12 22.08
N LYS A 43 -74.41 13.99 21.07
CA LYS A 43 -74.01 13.60 19.73
C LYS A 43 -72.48 13.45 19.74
N ALA A 44 -72.02 12.41 20.45
CA ALA A 44 -70.62 12.01 20.45
C ALA A 44 -70.18 11.80 19.00
N LEU A 45 -69.18 12.56 18.56
CA LEU A 45 -68.74 12.52 17.17
C LEU A 45 -68.17 11.13 16.85
N LEU A 46 -68.66 10.54 15.77
CA LEU A 46 -68.29 9.23 15.23
C LEU A 46 -66.90 9.23 14.56
N THR A 47 -65.86 9.75 15.22
CA THR A 47 -64.50 9.84 14.66
C THR A 47 -63.70 8.53 14.71
N SER A 48 -64.23 7.45 15.31
CA SER A 48 -63.57 6.13 15.39
C SER A 48 -64.11 5.07 14.42
N ASN A 49 -65.09 5.42 13.57
CA ASN A 49 -65.83 4.45 12.74
C ASN A 49 -65.52 4.57 11.23
N GLN A 50 -64.26 4.75 10.88
CA GLN A 50 -63.81 4.70 9.49
C GLN A 50 -63.26 3.32 9.14
N ILE A 51 -63.37 2.96 7.85
CA ILE A 51 -62.72 1.76 7.32
C ILE A 51 -61.21 1.95 7.41
N GLN A 52 -60.52 0.88 7.79
CA GLN A 52 -59.07 0.78 7.74
C GLN A 52 -58.71 -0.34 6.75
N GLU A 53 -57.54 -0.22 6.14
CA GLU A 53 -56.93 -1.30 5.35
C GLU A 53 -57.83 -1.82 4.22
N LEU A 54 -58.31 -0.90 3.36
CA LEU A 54 -59.04 -1.23 2.13
C LEU A 54 -58.04 -1.58 1.02
N TYR A 55 -58.12 -2.81 0.50
CA TYR A 55 -57.22 -3.39 -0.50
C TYR A 55 -57.96 -3.85 -1.76
N ALA A 56 -57.27 -3.83 -2.91
CA ALA A 56 -57.73 -4.40 -4.17
C ALA A 56 -56.73 -5.43 -4.73
N THR A 57 -57.19 -6.61 -5.14
CA THR A 57 -56.34 -7.65 -5.73
C THR A 57 -56.97 -8.21 -7.00
N GLU A 58 -56.18 -8.30 -8.07
CA GLU A 58 -56.60 -8.93 -9.31
C GLU A 58 -56.83 -10.44 -9.12
N THR A 59 -57.91 -10.98 -9.69
CA THR A 59 -58.21 -12.41 -9.69
C THR A 59 -58.66 -12.87 -11.07
N ALA A 60 -58.64 -14.18 -11.32
CA ALA A 60 -59.12 -14.79 -12.56
C ALA A 60 -60.63 -14.58 -12.87
N LYS A 61 -61.35 -13.81 -12.04
CA LYS A 61 -62.78 -13.49 -12.17
C LYS A 61 -63.08 -11.99 -12.12
N GLY A 62 -62.07 -11.12 -11.99
CA GLY A 62 -62.24 -9.68 -11.72
C GLY A 62 -61.49 -9.25 -10.45
N VAL A 63 -61.82 -8.09 -9.88
CA VAL A 63 -61.09 -7.52 -8.72
C VAL A 63 -61.73 -7.93 -7.40
N LYS A 64 -60.94 -8.51 -6.51
CA LYS A 64 -61.32 -8.79 -5.12
C LYS A 64 -60.98 -7.57 -4.25
N LEU A 65 -61.93 -7.15 -3.42
CA LEU A 65 -61.79 -6.12 -2.41
C LEU A 65 -61.85 -6.75 -1.02
N GLU A 66 -61.01 -6.27 -0.10
CA GLU A 66 -61.00 -6.67 1.31
C GLU A 66 -60.79 -5.43 2.19
N TRP A 67 -61.45 -5.40 3.36
CA TRP A 67 -61.30 -4.31 4.34
C TRP A 67 -61.55 -4.80 5.77
N ASN A 68 -61.21 -3.98 6.77
CA ASN A 68 -61.48 -4.28 8.17
C ASN A 68 -62.95 -4.00 8.56
N ALA A 69 -63.47 -4.81 9.48
CA ALA A 69 -64.82 -4.63 10.02
C ALA A 69 -64.92 -3.33 10.86
N VAL A 70 -65.97 -2.54 10.62
CA VAL A 70 -66.26 -1.31 11.36
C VAL A 70 -67.31 -1.57 12.44
N GLU A 71 -67.08 -1.10 13.66
CA GLU A 71 -68.00 -1.32 14.78
C GLU A 71 -69.36 -0.66 14.54
N GLY A 72 -70.45 -1.42 14.68
CA GLY A 72 -71.81 -0.94 14.43
C GLY A 72 -72.22 -0.87 12.96
N ALA A 73 -71.37 -1.32 12.02
CA ALA A 73 -71.75 -1.51 10.63
C ALA A 73 -72.83 -2.59 10.49
N LYS A 74 -73.80 -2.35 9.60
CA LYS A 74 -74.92 -3.22 9.25
C LYS A 74 -74.71 -3.85 7.87
N VAL A 75 -74.28 -3.03 6.91
CA VAL A 75 -73.85 -3.40 5.56
C VAL A 75 -72.83 -2.37 5.06
N TYR A 76 -72.13 -2.72 3.99
CA TYR A 76 -71.20 -1.86 3.27
C TYR A 76 -71.70 -1.66 1.85
N ASP A 77 -71.78 -0.42 1.39
CA ASP A 77 -72.01 -0.09 -0.01
C ASP A 77 -70.67 0.01 -0.73
N VAL A 78 -70.52 -0.73 -1.83
CA VAL A 78 -69.31 -0.75 -2.66
C VAL A 78 -69.51 0.18 -3.85
N TYR A 79 -68.56 1.08 -4.08
CA TYR A 79 -68.55 2.04 -5.17
C TYR A 79 -67.36 1.81 -6.09
N ARG A 80 -67.53 2.09 -7.38
CA ARG A 80 -66.47 2.05 -8.40
C ARG A 80 -66.44 3.33 -9.23
N ALA A 81 -65.23 3.79 -9.58
CA ALA A 81 -64.95 4.81 -10.58
C ALA A 81 -63.94 4.29 -11.62
N VAL A 82 -63.86 4.99 -12.76
CA VAL A 82 -62.86 4.72 -13.82
C VAL A 82 -61.45 5.19 -13.43
N SER A 83 -61.35 6.20 -12.57
CA SER A 83 -60.09 6.79 -12.09
C SER A 83 -60.25 7.32 -10.67
N ALA A 84 -59.15 7.71 -10.03
CA ALA A 84 -59.07 8.05 -8.60
C ALA A 84 -60.07 9.13 -8.15
N TYR A 85 -60.30 10.13 -9.00
CA TYR A 85 -61.07 11.36 -8.73
C TYR A 85 -62.20 11.58 -9.77
N ALA A 86 -62.60 10.55 -10.51
CA ALA A 86 -63.84 10.54 -11.29
C ALA A 86 -65.09 10.32 -10.41
N GLU A 87 -66.28 10.36 -11.00
CA GLU A 87 -67.54 10.06 -10.31
C GLU A 87 -67.61 8.58 -9.91
N TYR A 88 -67.99 8.31 -8.65
CA TYR A 88 -68.07 6.96 -8.07
C TYR A 88 -69.52 6.45 -8.09
N GLU A 89 -69.77 5.39 -8.85
CA GLU A 89 -71.07 4.72 -8.93
C GLU A 89 -71.17 3.56 -7.93
N LYS A 90 -72.32 3.41 -7.26
CA LYS A 90 -72.57 2.28 -6.36
C LYS A 90 -72.82 1.00 -7.17
N ILE A 91 -71.95 0.00 -7.01
CA ILE A 91 -72.05 -1.30 -7.70
C ILE A 91 -72.64 -2.42 -6.84
N ALA A 92 -72.51 -2.37 -5.50
CA ALA A 92 -73.03 -3.43 -4.63
C ALA A 92 -73.40 -2.94 -3.21
N THR A 93 -74.09 -3.79 -2.45
CA THR A 93 -74.24 -3.72 -1.00
C THR A 93 -73.96 -5.11 -0.43
N VAL A 94 -73.06 -5.22 0.56
CA VAL A 94 -72.63 -6.49 1.17
C VAL A 94 -72.74 -6.44 2.69
N ASP A 95 -72.97 -7.59 3.33
CA ASP A 95 -73.00 -7.76 4.78
C ASP A 95 -71.68 -8.29 5.39
N GLY A 96 -70.69 -8.59 4.54
CA GLY A 96 -69.32 -8.97 4.92
C GLY A 96 -68.29 -7.89 4.60
N THR A 97 -67.02 -8.17 4.89
CA THR A 97 -65.89 -7.24 4.72
C THR A 97 -65.01 -7.56 3.50
N ASN A 98 -65.61 -8.20 2.49
CA ASN A 98 -64.99 -8.49 1.21
C ASN A 98 -66.05 -8.50 0.10
N TYR A 99 -65.62 -8.24 -1.12
CA TYR A 99 -66.44 -8.27 -2.32
C TYR A 99 -65.58 -8.69 -3.52
N VAL A 100 -66.19 -9.28 -4.55
CA VAL A 100 -65.50 -9.52 -5.83
C VAL A 100 -66.32 -8.84 -6.91
N ASP A 101 -65.72 -7.86 -7.57
CA ASP A 101 -66.29 -7.25 -8.76
C ASP A 101 -65.98 -8.12 -9.98
N GLU A 102 -66.97 -8.92 -10.40
CA GLU A 102 -66.88 -9.74 -11.62
C GLU A 102 -67.26 -8.96 -12.91
N ASN A 103 -67.58 -7.66 -12.82
CA ASN A 103 -68.02 -6.82 -13.95
C ASN A 103 -67.20 -5.52 -14.04
N THR A 104 -65.87 -5.65 -13.92
CA THR A 104 -64.91 -4.53 -13.99
C THR A 104 -65.02 -3.75 -15.30
N ASN A 105 -64.42 -2.56 -15.33
CA ASN A 105 -64.14 -1.83 -16.56
C ASN A 105 -63.10 -2.61 -17.40
N ASP A 106 -63.08 -2.39 -18.72
CA ASP A 106 -62.30 -3.19 -19.69
C ASP A 106 -60.79 -3.16 -19.43
N ASP A 107 -60.22 -1.98 -19.11
CA ASP A 107 -58.88 -1.86 -18.55
C ASP A 107 -58.91 -2.17 -17.05
N LYS A 108 -58.08 -3.13 -16.62
CA LYS A 108 -57.95 -3.54 -15.22
C LYS A 108 -57.48 -2.40 -14.31
N TYR A 109 -56.63 -1.51 -14.80
CA TYR A 109 -56.11 -0.35 -14.08
C TYR A 109 -57.09 0.84 -14.07
N SER A 110 -58.21 0.76 -14.79
CA SER A 110 -59.31 1.73 -14.74
C SER A 110 -60.40 1.31 -13.74
N ASN A 111 -60.02 0.70 -12.61
CA ASN A 111 -60.95 0.22 -11.58
C ASN A 111 -60.55 0.72 -10.18
N TYR A 112 -61.22 1.79 -9.76
CA TYR A 112 -60.98 2.46 -8.48
C TYR A 112 -62.17 2.27 -7.55
N TYR A 113 -61.94 1.93 -6.29
CA TYR A 113 -62.99 1.53 -5.37
C TYR A 113 -63.00 2.33 -4.07
N LYS A 114 -64.21 2.68 -3.63
CA LYS A 114 -64.50 3.25 -2.30
C LYS A 114 -65.62 2.46 -1.64
N ILE A 115 -65.67 2.49 -0.32
CA ILE A 115 -66.69 1.78 0.47
C ILE A 115 -67.40 2.79 1.36
N ALA A 116 -68.73 2.73 1.44
CA ALA A 116 -69.49 3.46 2.44
C ALA A 116 -70.02 2.52 3.53
N VAL A 117 -69.86 2.91 4.78
CA VAL A 117 -70.38 2.17 5.94
C VAL A 117 -71.82 2.60 6.18
N ILE A 118 -72.76 1.65 6.18
CA ILE A 118 -74.14 1.88 6.63
C ILE A 118 -74.28 1.31 8.05
N ASN A 119 -74.62 2.16 9.01
CA ASN A 119 -74.71 1.80 10.42
C ASN A 119 -76.15 1.40 10.85
N GLN A 120 -76.35 1.11 12.15
CA GLN A 120 -77.66 0.73 12.70
C GLN A 120 -78.73 1.84 12.65
N ASN A 121 -78.33 3.10 12.45
CA ASN A 121 -79.23 4.25 12.30
C ASN A 121 -79.62 4.51 10.84
N ASP A 122 -79.20 3.66 9.90
CA ASP A 122 -79.26 3.86 8.45
C ASP A 122 -78.51 5.13 7.97
N GLU A 123 -77.54 5.63 8.74
CA GLU A 123 -76.61 6.67 8.30
C GLU A 123 -75.51 6.03 7.43
N SER A 124 -75.23 6.64 6.28
CA SER A 124 -74.15 6.24 5.37
C SER A 124 -72.96 7.20 5.51
N THR A 125 -71.75 6.66 5.68
CA THR A 125 -70.49 7.42 5.65
C THR A 125 -69.59 6.83 4.58
N LEU A 126 -69.38 7.56 3.48
CA LEU A 126 -68.41 7.18 2.44
C LEU A 126 -66.99 7.36 2.98
N TYR A 127 -66.13 6.38 2.72
CA TYR A 127 -64.70 6.48 3.01
C TYR A 127 -64.01 7.25 1.88
N ASP A 128 -63.34 8.35 2.22
CA ASP A 128 -62.76 9.27 1.22
C ASP A 128 -61.54 8.67 0.49
N LEU A 129 -60.80 7.77 1.16
CA LEU A 129 -59.67 7.04 0.60
C LEU A 129 -60.14 5.92 -0.34
N TYR A 130 -59.52 5.83 -1.52
CA TYR A 130 -59.75 4.75 -2.49
C TYR A 130 -58.70 3.63 -2.39
N THR A 131 -58.97 2.53 -3.08
CA THR A 131 -57.98 1.53 -3.52
C THR A 131 -58.17 1.23 -5.01
N SER A 132 -57.14 0.69 -5.64
CA SER A 132 -57.10 0.16 -7.00
C SER A 132 -55.92 -0.83 -7.09
N ILE A 133 -55.83 -1.62 -8.16
CA ILE A 133 -54.63 -2.45 -8.42
C ILE A 133 -53.37 -1.59 -8.39
N GLU A 134 -53.43 -0.36 -8.93
CA GLU A 134 -52.34 0.60 -8.96
C GLU A 134 -51.97 1.11 -7.55
N THR A 135 -52.97 1.31 -6.68
CA THR A 135 -52.75 1.72 -5.27
C THR A 135 -51.95 0.67 -4.51
N GLU A 136 -52.23 -0.61 -4.72
CA GLU A 136 -51.45 -1.69 -4.08
C GLU A 136 -50.07 -1.84 -4.74
N LEU A 137 -50.02 -1.81 -6.08
CA LEU A 137 -48.79 -1.99 -6.86
C LEU A 137 -47.75 -0.90 -6.57
N PHE A 138 -48.13 0.37 -6.56
CA PHE A 138 -47.21 1.49 -6.33
C PHE A 138 -47.22 2.02 -4.90
N GLY A 139 -48.33 1.86 -4.16
CA GLY A 139 -48.45 2.38 -2.79
C GLY A 139 -49.02 3.80 -2.75
N ARG A 140 -49.40 4.26 -1.56
CA ARG A 140 -50.20 5.49 -1.38
C ARG A 140 -49.44 6.80 -1.61
N ASN A 141 -48.11 6.74 -1.67
CA ASN A 141 -47.24 7.87 -2.01
C ASN A 141 -47.05 8.02 -3.55
N THR A 142 -47.73 7.21 -4.35
CA THR A 142 -47.82 7.37 -5.81
C THR A 142 -49.23 7.81 -6.20
N TYR A 143 -49.35 9.06 -6.66
CA TYR A 143 -50.57 9.60 -7.25
C TYR A 143 -50.58 9.31 -8.74
N ILE A 144 -51.67 8.71 -9.25
CA ILE A 144 -51.85 8.43 -10.68
C ILE A 144 -53.13 9.12 -11.12
N PHE A 145 -53.00 10.15 -11.96
CA PHE A 145 -54.11 10.87 -12.54
C PHE A 145 -54.43 10.33 -13.94
N ALA A 146 -55.72 10.26 -14.26
CA ALA A 146 -56.22 9.95 -15.60
C ALA A 146 -57.02 11.14 -16.15
N GLN A 147 -57.13 11.27 -17.47
CA GLN A 147 -57.88 12.36 -18.11
C GLN A 147 -59.37 12.43 -17.70
N THR A 148 -59.90 11.34 -17.13
CA THR A 148 -61.27 11.25 -16.59
C THR A 148 -61.44 11.83 -15.18
N ASP A 149 -60.35 12.18 -14.49
CA ASP A 149 -60.40 12.84 -13.19
C ASP A 149 -60.88 14.31 -13.30
N ASP A 150 -61.61 14.80 -12.30
CA ASP A 150 -61.99 16.21 -12.23
C ASP A 150 -60.75 17.11 -12.08
N PRO A 151 -60.46 18.04 -13.03
CA PRO A 151 -59.33 18.95 -12.92
C PRO A 151 -59.29 19.74 -11.61
N ALA A 152 -60.43 20.07 -11.02
CA ALA A 152 -60.50 20.76 -9.72
C ALA A 152 -60.05 19.85 -8.55
N ALA A 153 -60.22 18.53 -8.68
CA ALA A 153 -59.71 17.56 -7.71
C ALA A 153 -58.20 17.36 -7.89
N ILE A 154 -57.70 17.30 -9.13
CA ILE A 154 -56.26 17.26 -9.44
C ILE A 154 -55.57 18.51 -8.85
N ASP A 155 -56.08 19.70 -9.15
CA ASP A 155 -55.59 20.98 -8.63
C ASP A 155 -55.54 20.98 -7.10
N LYS A 156 -56.60 20.48 -6.44
CA LYS A 156 -56.64 20.40 -4.98
C LYS A 156 -55.55 19.47 -4.43
N VAL A 157 -55.41 18.26 -4.96
CA VAL A 157 -54.44 17.28 -4.47
C VAL A 157 -53.01 17.81 -4.64
N LEU A 158 -52.71 18.42 -5.79
CA LEU A 158 -51.38 18.97 -6.06
C LEU A 158 -51.08 20.24 -5.26
N ALA A 159 -52.07 21.08 -4.99
CA ALA A 159 -51.91 22.25 -4.11
C ALA A 159 -51.72 21.85 -2.65
N ASP A 160 -52.47 20.86 -2.15
CA ASP A 160 -52.31 20.31 -0.80
C ASP A 160 -50.90 19.68 -0.67
N LEU A 161 -50.47 18.88 -1.67
CA LEU A 161 -49.14 18.27 -1.72
C LEU A 161 -48.04 19.33 -1.72
N PHE A 162 -48.09 20.32 -2.62
CA PHE A 162 -47.11 21.42 -2.65
C PHE A 162 -47.03 22.16 -1.31
N THR A 163 -48.18 22.41 -0.67
CA THR A 163 -48.23 23.07 0.65
C THR A 163 -47.44 22.29 1.69
N THR A 164 -47.53 20.95 1.72
CA THR A 164 -46.74 20.10 2.63
C THR A 164 -45.27 20.01 2.21
N GLN A 165 -45.01 19.79 0.92
CA GLN A 165 -43.67 19.56 0.37
C GLN A 165 -42.83 20.83 0.18
N ASN A 166 -43.35 22.00 0.57
CA ASN A 166 -42.66 23.29 0.45
C ASN A 166 -42.92 24.19 1.69
N ASP A 167 -43.34 23.60 2.82
CA ASP A 167 -43.49 24.31 4.10
C ASP A 167 -42.12 24.55 4.75
N TYR A 168 -41.69 25.81 4.76
CA TYR A 168 -40.44 26.25 5.37
C TYR A 168 -40.44 26.11 6.90
N ASP A 169 -41.58 26.38 7.56
CA ASP A 169 -41.68 26.33 9.03
C ASP A 169 -41.73 24.87 9.54
N ALA A 170 -42.21 23.94 8.71
CA ALA A 170 -42.14 22.50 8.97
C ALA A 170 -40.82 21.84 8.54
N ASP A 171 -39.88 22.61 7.97
CA ASP A 171 -38.59 22.12 7.45
C ASP A 171 -38.77 21.04 6.36
N ALA A 172 -39.62 21.33 5.37
CA ALA A 172 -39.93 20.43 4.26
C ALA A 172 -38.69 20.04 3.43
N GLN A 173 -37.64 20.85 3.46
CA GLN A 173 -36.35 20.52 2.88
C GLN A 173 -35.79 19.18 3.41
N PHE A 174 -35.81 18.95 4.72
CA PHE A 174 -35.22 17.75 5.32
C PHE A 174 -36.26 16.73 5.85
N LYS A 175 -37.51 17.16 6.08
CA LYS A 175 -38.52 16.36 6.80
C LYS A 175 -39.77 16.02 6.00
N ALA A 176 -39.89 16.48 4.75
CA ALA A 176 -41.03 16.11 3.91
C ALA A 176 -40.92 14.67 3.40
N ASP A 177 -42.06 14.06 3.08
CA ASP A 177 -42.16 12.67 2.64
C ASP A 177 -41.96 12.57 1.11
N HIS A 178 -41.75 11.38 0.58
CA HIS A 178 -41.43 11.14 -0.83
C HIS A 178 -42.68 10.86 -1.65
N TYR A 179 -42.83 11.49 -2.82
CA TYR A 179 -43.99 11.35 -3.69
C TYR A 179 -43.65 11.22 -5.17
N GLN A 180 -44.35 10.32 -5.84
CA GLN A 180 -44.37 10.25 -7.30
C GLN A 180 -45.76 10.64 -7.78
N VAL A 181 -45.83 11.62 -8.68
CA VAL A 181 -47.01 11.97 -9.44
C VAL A 181 -46.84 11.42 -10.84
N TYR A 182 -47.84 10.66 -11.30
CA TYR A 182 -47.96 10.18 -12.66
C TYR A 182 -49.24 10.72 -13.30
N PHE A 183 -49.13 11.05 -14.58
CA PHE A 183 -50.27 11.33 -15.44
C PHE A 183 -50.33 10.25 -16.53
N LYS A 184 -51.45 9.54 -16.64
CA LYS A 184 -51.74 8.64 -17.77
C LYS A 184 -51.83 9.46 -19.07
N PRO A 185 -51.62 8.87 -20.26
CA PRO A 185 -51.86 9.53 -21.54
C PRO A 185 -53.18 10.31 -21.56
N GLY A 186 -53.15 11.59 -21.94
CA GLY A 186 -54.28 12.49 -21.82
C GLY A 186 -53.93 13.98 -21.88
N ASP A 187 -54.98 14.79 -22.04
CA ASP A 187 -54.90 16.26 -22.01
C ASP A 187 -55.46 16.78 -20.67
N TYR A 188 -54.56 17.40 -19.89
CA TYR A 188 -54.82 17.99 -18.57
C TYR A 188 -54.65 19.51 -18.61
N THR A 189 -54.73 20.15 -19.78
CA THR A 189 -54.44 21.59 -19.91
C THR A 189 -55.49 22.53 -19.30
N GLU A 190 -56.58 21.97 -18.78
CA GLU A 190 -57.60 22.65 -17.96
C GLU A 190 -57.23 22.72 -16.45
N THR A 191 -56.16 22.06 -15.99
CA THR A 191 -55.64 22.23 -14.63
C THR A 191 -54.98 23.61 -14.45
N SER A 192 -54.81 24.03 -13.20
CA SER A 192 -53.95 25.15 -12.84
C SER A 192 -52.47 24.83 -13.06
N CYS A 193 -51.62 25.86 -13.00
CA CYS A 193 -50.17 25.69 -12.96
C CYS A 193 -49.77 24.92 -11.69
N ILE A 194 -49.09 23.79 -11.88
CA ILE A 194 -48.68 22.89 -10.81
C ILE A 194 -47.43 23.47 -10.14
N ASN A 195 -47.47 23.70 -8.83
CA ASN A 195 -46.28 24.08 -8.07
C ASN A 195 -45.57 22.82 -7.55
N LEU A 196 -44.26 22.71 -7.72
CA LEU A 196 -43.49 21.50 -7.39
C LEU A 196 -42.54 21.72 -6.21
N GLY A 197 -42.81 21.01 -5.10
CA GLY A 197 -42.03 21.05 -3.84
C GLY A 197 -40.87 20.04 -3.81
N TYR A 198 -40.30 19.82 -2.62
CA TYR A 198 -39.27 18.80 -2.38
C TYR A 198 -39.82 17.37 -2.51
N TYR A 199 -38.90 16.41 -2.69
CA TYR A 199 -39.10 14.96 -2.80
C TYR A 199 -40.29 14.54 -3.68
N THR A 200 -40.57 15.35 -4.71
CA THR A 200 -41.73 15.15 -5.59
C THR A 200 -41.24 15.04 -7.03
N ALA A 201 -41.71 14.01 -7.72
CA ALA A 201 -41.47 13.79 -9.14
C ALA A 201 -42.80 13.90 -9.91
N ILE A 202 -42.82 14.59 -11.05
CA ILE A 202 -43.99 14.65 -11.97
C ILE A 202 -43.61 14.00 -13.30
N ASN A 203 -44.21 12.84 -13.60
CA ASN A 203 -43.88 12.07 -14.79
C ASN A 203 -45.12 11.77 -15.64
N GLY A 204 -44.96 11.74 -16.97
CA GLY A 204 -45.97 11.21 -17.88
C GLY A 204 -45.77 9.73 -18.17
N LEU A 205 -46.86 8.97 -18.26
CA LEU A 205 -46.88 7.54 -18.56
C LEU A 205 -47.09 7.25 -20.07
N GLY A 206 -46.80 8.19 -20.95
CA GLY A 206 -46.88 8.00 -22.40
C GLY A 206 -45.65 7.33 -23.02
N GLU A 207 -45.76 6.89 -24.27
CA GLU A 207 -44.59 6.47 -25.05
C GLU A 207 -43.72 7.69 -25.39
N THR A 208 -44.37 8.82 -25.67
CA THR A 208 -43.70 10.11 -25.94
C THR A 208 -44.22 11.22 -25.01
N PRO A 209 -43.46 12.31 -24.84
CA PRO A 209 -43.91 13.46 -24.07
C PRO A 209 -45.18 14.12 -24.61
N TYR A 210 -45.54 13.90 -25.88
CA TYR A 210 -46.74 14.46 -26.51
C TYR A 210 -48.04 13.78 -26.06
N ASP A 211 -47.94 12.57 -25.50
CA ASP A 211 -49.10 11.81 -25.00
C ASP A 211 -49.68 12.40 -23.70
N VAL A 212 -48.88 13.15 -22.93
CA VAL A 212 -49.27 13.74 -21.64
C VAL A 212 -49.11 15.25 -21.69
N LYS A 213 -50.23 15.97 -21.75
CA LYS A 213 -50.25 17.44 -21.91
C LYS A 213 -50.66 18.10 -20.61
N LEU A 214 -49.73 18.81 -19.99
CA LEU A 214 -49.94 19.61 -18.78
C LEU A 214 -50.00 21.10 -19.14
N ASN A 215 -50.76 21.88 -18.36
CA ASN A 215 -50.90 23.32 -18.62
C ASN A 215 -49.59 24.10 -18.33
N ASN A 216 -49.04 23.94 -17.12
CA ASN A 216 -47.75 24.51 -16.74
C ASN A 216 -47.24 23.90 -15.42
N ILE A 217 -45.93 24.02 -15.17
CA ILE A 217 -45.29 23.72 -13.90
C ILE A 217 -44.50 24.97 -13.45
N ALA A 218 -44.41 25.19 -12.14
CA ALA A 218 -43.58 26.25 -11.55
C ALA A 218 -42.91 25.77 -10.26
N ILE A 219 -41.71 26.29 -10.01
CA ILE A 219 -40.97 26.04 -8.77
C ILE A 219 -40.66 27.40 -8.15
N PRO A 220 -41.46 27.86 -7.16
CA PRO A 220 -41.17 29.08 -6.43
C PRO A 220 -39.86 28.98 -5.64
N ALA A 221 -39.22 30.11 -5.36
CA ALA A 221 -38.12 30.16 -4.39
C ALA A 221 -38.60 29.68 -3.00
N TYR A 222 -37.95 28.65 -2.44
CA TYR A 222 -38.29 28.12 -1.11
C TYR A 222 -37.86 29.06 0.04
N LEU A 223 -36.67 29.66 -0.07
CA LEU A 223 -36.12 30.43 1.04
C LEU A 223 -36.81 31.81 1.16
N PRO A 224 -37.37 32.16 2.34
CA PRO A 224 -37.91 33.49 2.58
C PRO A 224 -36.76 34.52 2.71
N GLU A 225 -37.08 35.79 2.47
CA GLU A 225 -36.11 36.89 2.55
C GLU A 225 -35.42 36.93 3.93
N GLY A 226 -34.09 36.89 3.93
CA GLY A 226 -33.24 36.86 5.13
C GLY A 226 -32.93 35.46 5.70
N ALA A 227 -33.59 34.38 5.24
CA ALA A 227 -33.21 33.02 5.62
C ALA A 227 -31.81 32.69 5.12
N LEU A 228 -30.96 32.11 5.98
CA LEU A 228 -29.54 31.82 5.68
C LEU A 228 -28.77 33.05 5.15
N GLY A 229 -29.18 34.28 5.53
CA GLY A 229 -28.58 35.53 5.02
C GLY A 229 -28.98 35.89 3.58
N ALA A 230 -29.89 35.15 2.96
CA ALA A 230 -30.24 35.28 1.56
C ALA A 230 -31.09 36.52 1.21
N PRO A 231 -30.97 37.05 -0.03
CA PRO A 231 -31.93 38.01 -0.55
C PRO A 231 -33.30 37.37 -0.83
N ALA A 232 -34.31 38.19 -1.07
CA ALA A 232 -35.61 37.72 -1.55
C ALA A 232 -35.51 36.93 -2.87
N ASN A 233 -36.43 35.98 -3.07
CA ASN A 233 -36.50 35.09 -4.23
C ASN A 233 -35.35 34.06 -4.34
N ASN A 234 -34.69 33.70 -3.23
CA ASN A 234 -33.58 32.76 -3.29
C ASN A 234 -34.03 31.30 -3.53
N ALA A 235 -33.55 30.72 -4.63
CA ALA A 235 -33.76 29.34 -5.06
C ALA A 235 -32.55 28.42 -4.83
N THR A 236 -31.49 28.85 -4.14
CA THR A 236 -30.28 28.02 -3.88
C THR A 236 -30.54 26.73 -3.11
N CYS A 237 -31.68 26.60 -2.43
CA CYS A 237 -32.08 25.36 -1.77
C CYS A 237 -33.20 24.59 -2.50
N ASN A 238 -33.59 24.96 -3.74
CA ASN A 238 -34.65 24.29 -4.50
C ASN A 238 -34.18 22.92 -5.07
N PHE A 239 -33.82 22.00 -4.16
CA PHE A 239 -33.27 20.67 -4.42
C PHE A 239 -34.35 19.60 -4.62
N TRP A 240 -33.91 18.38 -4.90
CA TRP A 240 -34.64 17.11 -4.74
C TRP A 240 -36.06 17.15 -5.32
N ARG A 241 -36.19 17.31 -6.64
CA ARG A 241 -37.47 17.21 -7.38
C ARG A 241 -37.22 16.87 -8.84
N SER A 242 -38.19 16.33 -9.58
CA SER A 242 -37.95 16.02 -11.01
C SER A 242 -39.20 16.13 -11.86
N THR A 243 -39.00 16.32 -13.17
CA THR A 243 -40.08 16.20 -14.16
C THR A 243 -39.59 15.45 -15.40
N GLU A 244 -40.39 14.49 -15.88
CA GLU A 244 -40.01 13.63 -17.00
C GLU A 244 -41.18 13.22 -17.92
N ASN A 245 -40.93 13.14 -19.22
CA ASN A 245 -41.85 12.55 -20.22
C ASN A 245 -43.23 13.25 -20.31
N VAL A 246 -43.24 14.60 -20.33
CA VAL A 246 -44.47 15.40 -20.42
C VAL A 246 -44.34 16.57 -21.40
N SER A 247 -45.48 17.07 -21.89
CA SER A 247 -45.60 18.31 -22.64
C SER A 247 -46.13 19.45 -21.76
N ILE A 248 -45.48 20.60 -21.82
CA ILE A 248 -45.92 21.84 -21.20
C ILE A 248 -46.54 22.74 -22.29
N ILE A 249 -47.87 22.83 -22.29
CA ILE A 249 -48.66 23.44 -23.38
C ILE A 249 -49.07 24.87 -23.05
N ASN A 250 -48.90 25.80 -23.98
CA ASN A 250 -49.25 27.20 -23.78
C ASN A 250 -50.65 27.50 -24.33
N THR A 251 -51.69 27.07 -23.59
CA THR A 251 -53.10 27.36 -23.91
C THR A 251 -53.46 28.85 -23.89
N GLY A 252 -52.63 29.70 -23.26
CA GLY A 252 -52.93 31.10 -23.00
C GLY A 252 -54.03 31.33 -21.95
N ASN A 253 -54.49 30.30 -21.24
CA ASN A 253 -55.46 30.46 -20.15
C ASN A 253 -54.80 31.10 -18.90
N GLU A 254 -55.62 31.72 -18.03
CA GLU A 254 -55.11 32.37 -16.81
C GLU A 254 -54.70 31.35 -15.73
N GLN A 255 -55.33 30.16 -15.71
CA GLN A 255 -55.04 29.09 -14.74
C GLN A 255 -53.64 28.51 -14.90
N GLY A 256 -53.12 28.45 -16.14
CA GLY A 256 -51.79 27.95 -16.47
C GLY A 256 -50.65 28.91 -16.17
N LYS A 257 -50.94 30.10 -15.65
CA LYS A 257 -49.89 31.06 -15.27
C LYS A 257 -49.27 30.68 -13.94
N ALA A 258 -47.94 30.76 -13.86
CA ALA A 258 -47.20 30.53 -12.64
C ALA A 258 -47.64 31.52 -11.54
N GLY A 259 -48.07 30.97 -10.41
CA GLY A 259 -48.52 31.72 -9.24
C GLY A 259 -47.37 32.22 -8.37
N ASN A 260 -47.62 32.31 -7.06
CA ASN A 260 -46.60 32.54 -6.01
C ASN A 260 -45.67 33.76 -6.24
N GLY A 261 -46.14 34.77 -6.96
CA GLY A 261 -45.41 36.02 -7.19
C GLY A 261 -44.40 35.99 -8.35
N SER A 262 -44.49 35.04 -9.29
CA SER A 262 -43.65 35.06 -10.50
C SER A 262 -43.83 36.35 -11.32
N TRP A 263 -42.72 36.95 -11.74
CA TRP A 263 -42.68 38.06 -12.71
C TRP A 263 -42.69 37.56 -14.16
N ARG A 264 -42.54 36.25 -14.36
CA ARG A 264 -42.63 35.55 -15.64
C ARG A 264 -43.79 34.53 -15.59
N PRO A 265 -45.04 34.96 -15.37
CA PRO A 265 -46.18 34.06 -15.15
C PRO A 265 -46.46 33.14 -16.34
N ASP A 266 -46.19 33.58 -17.57
CA ASP A 266 -46.44 32.78 -18.78
C ASP A 266 -45.36 31.72 -19.06
N PHE A 267 -44.24 31.74 -18.33
CA PHE A 267 -43.10 30.84 -18.50
C PHE A 267 -43.31 29.52 -17.77
N PHE A 268 -42.62 28.49 -18.24
CA PHE A 268 -42.31 27.31 -17.44
C PHE A 268 -41.15 27.69 -16.50
N ASN A 269 -41.45 27.91 -15.21
CA ASN A 269 -40.48 28.43 -14.24
C ASN A 269 -39.80 27.25 -13.51
N TRP A 270 -38.76 26.68 -14.13
CA TRP A 270 -37.93 25.61 -13.57
C TRP A 270 -36.79 26.18 -12.70
N ALA A 271 -37.14 27.01 -11.70
CA ALA A 271 -36.17 27.69 -10.84
C ALA A 271 -35.63 26.74 -9.77
N VAL A 272 -34.49 26.11 -10.05
CA VAL A 272 -33.94 25.00 -9.27
C VAL A 272 -32.49 25.20 -8.85
N ALA A 273 -32.09 24.40 -7.87
CA ALA A 273 -30.70 24.17 -7.51
C ALA A 273 -30.24 22.77 -7.99
N GLN A 274 -29.29 22.15 -7.30
CA GLN A 274 -28.76 20.80 -7.59
C GLN A 274 -29.83 19.70 -7.38
N ALA A 275 -29.59 18.49 -7.94
CA ALA A 275 -30.48 17.32 -7.88
C ALA A 275 -31.94 17.59 -8.30
N ALA A 276 -32.11 18.37 -9.38
CA ALA A 276 -33.41 18.75 -9.89
C ALA A 276 -33.56 18.51 -11.41
N PRO A 277 -33.55 17.23 -11.88
CA PRO A 277 -33.48 16.93 -13.31
C PRO A 277 -34.80 17.24 -14.04
N LEU A 278 -34.65 17.89 -15.19
CA LEU A 278 -35.71 18.02 -16.20
C LEU A 278 -35.32 17.16 -17.41
N ARG A 279 -36.03 16.05 -17.63
CA ARG A 279 -35.70 15.07 -18.68
C ARG A 279 -36.85 14.89 -19.64
N ARG A 280 -36.58 14.72 -20.94
CA ARG A 280 -37.61 14.23 -21.88
C ARG A 280 -38.90 15.07 -21.88
N VAL A 281 -38.77 16.40 -21.88
CA VAL A 281 -39.91 17.34 -21.83
C VAL A 281 -40.03 18.13 -23.13
N TYR A 282 -41.26 18.25 -23.62
CA TYR A 282 -41.65 19.23 -24.65
C TYR A 282 -42.19 20.50 -23.98
N SER A 283 -41.86 21.70 -24.47
CA SER A 283 -42.42 22.95 -23.96
C SER A 283 -42.71 23.99 -25.04
N GLU A 284 -43.97 24.43 -25.10
CA GLU A 284 -44.41 25.62 -25.84
C GLU A 284 -44.20 26.92 -25.05
N ARG A 285 -43.86 26.81 -23.76
CA ARG A 285 -43.54 27.96 -22.89
C ARG A 285 -42.02 28.17 -22.85
N PRO A 286 -41.53 29.42 -22.91
CA PRO A 286 -40.13 29.70 -22.62
C PRO A 286 -39.81 29.36 -21.16
N ILE A 287 -38.55 29.05 -20.88
CA ILE A 287 -38.10 28.49 -19.61
C ILE A 287 -37.17 29.46 -18.90
N ALA A 288 -37.36 29.56 -17.58
CA ALA A 288 -36.47 30.28 -16.69
C ALA A 288 -35.95 29.35 -15.59
N TYR A 289 -34.62 29.29 -15.42
CA TYR A 289 -33.95 28.53 -14.37
C TYR A 289 -33.67 29.34 -13.09
N ASP A 290 -34.16 30.57 -13.00
CA ASP A 290 -34.17 31.38 -11.77
C ASP A 290 -35.58 31.84 -11.40
N TRP A 291 -35.80 32.16 -10.12
CA TRP A 291 -37.04 32.77 -9.64
C TRP A 291 -36.81 34.28 -9.52
N ASN A 292 -37.48 35.09 -10.35
CA ASN A 292 -37.46 36.55 -10.27
C ASN A 292 -36.06 37.20 -10.15
N TYR A 293 -35.04 36.69 -10.88
CA TYR A 293 -33.64 37.15 -10.80
C TYR A 293 -32.97 36.97 -9.42
N GLY A 294 -33.56 36.19 -8.52
CA GLY A 294 -32.93 35.75 -7.27
C GLY A 294 -31.78 34.77 -7.50
N TRP A 295 -31.04 34.45 -6.45
CA TRP A 295 -29.95 33.47 -6.53
C TRP A 295 -30.48 32.07 -6.87
N ALA A 296 -29.74 31.34 -7.70
CA ALA A 296 -30.04 29.96 -8.08
C ALA A 296 -28.72 29.22 -8.39
N SER A 297 -28.60 27.96 -7.97
CA SER A 297 -27.41 27.12 -8.18
C SER A 297 -27.74 25.84 -8.97
N GLY A 298 -28.64 25.96 -9.95
CA GLY A 298 -28.95 24.88 -10.87
C GLY A 298 -27.73 24.44 -11.70
N GLY A 299 -27.83 23.38 -12.47
CA GLY A 299 -28.98 22.51 -12.66
C GLY A 299 -28.81 21.69 -13.93
N TYR A 300 -29.76 20.80 -14.19
CA TYR A 300 -29.61 19.76 -15.19
C TYR A 300 -30.84 19.62 -16.09
N VAL A 301 -30.63 19.67 -17.40
CA VAL A 301 -31.64 19.42 -18.45
C VAL A 301 -31.09 18.44 -19.48
N ALA A 302 -31.90 17.45 -19.86
CA ALA A 302 -31.52 16.46 -20.87
C ALA A 302 -32.70 15.96 -21.72
N ASP A 303 -32.41 15.62 -22.98
CA ASP A 303 -33.37 14.97 -23.89
C ASP A 303 -34.64 15.80 -24.13
N CYS A 304 -34.55 17.14 -24.13
CA CYS A 304 -35.71 18.04 -24.12
C CYS A 304 -35.92 18.80 -25.44
N LYS A 305 -37.13 19.30 -25.68
CA LYS A 305 -37.47 20.15 -26.84
C LYS A 305 -38.25 21.39 -26.42
N PHE A 306 -37.70 22.57 -26.69
CA PHE A 306 -38.26 23.84 -26.26
C PHE A 306 -38.57 24.75 -27.46
N ASP A 307 -39.84 24.75 -27.87
CA ASP A 307 -40.37 25.60 -28.95
C ASP A 307 -40.79 27.00 -28.44
N GLY A 308 -41.04 27.12 -27.13
CA GLY A 308 -41.36 28.40 -26.50
C GLY A 308 -40.23 29.42 -26.60
N THR A 309 -40.56 30.65 -27.00
CA THR A 309 -39.59 31.75 -27.10
C THR A 309 -40.16 33.06 -26.54
N PHE A 310 -39.28 33.97 -26.14
CA PHE A 310 -39.60 35.36 -25.79
C PHE A 310 -38.53 36.31 -26.32
N VAL A 311 -38.86 37.59 -26.46
CA VAL A 311 -37.89 38.61 -26.89
C VAL A 311 -37.43 39.43 -25.70
N ASP A 312 -36.14 39.37 -25.39
CA ASP A 312 -35.47 40.29 -24.47
C ASP A 312 -34.30 40.99 -25.16
N ASN A 313 -34.18 42.31 -24.95
CA ASN A 313 -33.13 43.15 -25.55
C ASN A 313 -32.89 42.94 -27.07
N GLY A 314 -33.95 42.55 -27.80
CA GLY A 314 -33.92 42.26 -29.24
C GLY A 314 -33.36 40.88 -29.62
N GLN A 315 -33.01 40.03 -28.65
CA GLN A 315 -32.68 38.62 -28.83
C GLN A 315 -33.93 37.76 -28.67
N ASN A 316 -34.07 36.71 -29.48
CA ASN A 316 -35.11 35.70 -29.31
C ASN A 316 -34.57 34.58 -28.41
N LEU A 317 -35.04 34.49 -27.17
CA LEU A 317 -34.54 33.61 -26.11
C LEU A 317 -35.54 32.46 -25.84
N THR A 318 -35.03 31.30 -25.44
CA THR A 318 -35.85 30.10 -25.13
C THR A 318 -35.68 29.63 -23.69
N ALA A 319 -34.48 29.22 -23.30
CA ALA A 319 -34.22 28.63 -21.98
C ALA A 319 -32.88 29.14 -21.41
N GLY A 320 -32.83 29.32 -20.09
CA GLY A 320 -31.67 29.92 -19.43
C GLY A 320 -32.02 30.59 -18.11
N THR A 321 -31.06 31.34 -17.58
CA THR A 321 -31.19 32.10 -16.33
C THR A 321 -30.38 33.38 -16.41
N PHE A 322 -30.85 34.47 -15.81
CA PHE A 322 -30.09 35.72 -15.76
C PHE A 322 -29.20 35.85 -14.51
N SER A 323 -29.55 35.17 -13.43
CA SER A 323 -28.92 35.29 -12.10
C SER A 323 -28.27 33.99 -11.60
N GLY A 324 -28.58 32.85 -12.22
CA GLY A 324 -28.04 31.56 -11.81
C GLY A 324 -26.52 31.47 -11.94
N GLN A 325 -25.90 30.70 -11.07
CA GLN A 325 -24.46 30.54 -11.02
C GLN A 325 -23.96 29.75 -12.25
N GLN A 326 -24.47 28.54 -12.44
CA GLN A 326 -24.12 27.65 -13.55
C GLN A 326 -25.36 26.96 -14.12
N PHE A 327 -25.19 26.19 -15.21
CA PHE A 327 -26.19 25.21 -15.67
C PHE A 327 -25.58 24.21 -16.66
N TYR A 328 -26.09 22.98 -16.68
CA TYR A 328 -25.78 21.96 -17.69
C TYR A 328 -27.02 21.58 -18.50
N THR A 329 -26.93 21.67 -19.82
CA THR A 329 -27.98 21.21 -20.74
C THR A 329 -27.38 20.27 -21.78
N ARG A 330 -27.97 19.09 -22.00
CA ARG A 330 -27.55 18.16 -23.06
C ARG A 330 -28.68 17.65 -23.94
N ASN A 331 -28.36 17.14 -25.13
CA ASN A 331 -29.30 16.48 -26.06
C ASN A 331 -30.65 17.23 -26.14
N THR A 332 -30.63 18.55 -26.39
CA THR A 332 -31.82 19.40 -26.27
C THR A 332 -31.97 20.29 -27.50
N GLU A 333 -33.19 20.41 -28.01
CA GLU A 333 -33.54 21.33 -29.11
C GLU A 333 -34.13 22.62 -28.54
N MET A 334 -33.66 23.78 -29.01
CA MET A 334 -34.21 25.10 -28.65
C MET A 334 -34.52 25.92 -29.91
N ALA A 335 -35.79 26.35 -30.05
CA ALA A 335 -36.21 27.19 -31.19
C ALA A 335 -35.58 28.60 -31.18
N GLY A 336 -35.18 29.08 -30.01
CA GLY A 336 -34.48 30.35 -29.78
C GLY A 336 -33.16 30.16 -29.04
N ASN A 337 -32.54 31.28 -28.66
CA ASN A 337 -31.24 31.31 -28.02
C ASN A 337 -31.27 30.79 -26.58
N ALA A 338 -30.21 30.09 -26.18
CA ALA A 338 -29.91 29.86 -24.77
C ALA A 338 -29.38 31.15 -24.12
N TYR A 339 -29.64 31.40 -22.84
CA TYR A 339 -29.25 32.68 -22.20
C TYR A 339 -28.65 32.60 -20.79
N GLY A 340 -27.74 33.53 -20.53
CA GLY A 340 -27.17 33.89 -19.23
C GLY A 340 -26.38 32.79 -18.51
N THR A 341 -26.65 32.60 -17.22
CA THR A 341 -25.72 32.21 -16.13
C THR A 341 -24.61 33.24 -15.88
N THR A 342 -23.99 33.19 -14.69
CA THR A 342 -22.94 34.12 -14.28
C THR A 342 -21.53 33.50 -14.30
N LEU A 343 -21.40 32.20 -14.00
CA LEU A 343 -20.11 31.51 -13.83
C LEU A 343 -19.78 30.54 -14.98
N ASN A 344 -20.68 29.59 -15.29
CA ASN A 344 -20.43 28.49 -16.24
C ASN A 344 -21.75 28.01 -16.92
N ASN A 345 -21.93 28.26 -18.22
CA ASN A 345 -23.07 27.72 -18.97
C ASN A 345 -22.57 26.61 -19.93
N PHE A 346 -23.05 25.40 -19.74
CA PHE A 346 -22.52 24.23 -20.43
C PHE A 346 -23.57 23.51 -21.27
N PHE A 347 -23.22 23.28 -22.53
CA PHE A 347 -24.07 22.68 -23.53
C PHE A 347 -23.36 21.47 -24.14
N GLN A 348 -24.06 20.33 -24.25
CA GLN A 348 -23.54 19.13 -24.91
C GLN A 348 -24.56 18.48 -25.85
N GLY A 349 -24.30 18.47 -27.15
CA GLY A 349 -25.27 17.98 -28.13
C GLY A 349 -26.57 18.80 -28.16
N VAL A 350 -26.51 20.08 -27.81
CA VAL A 350 -27.65 21.00 -27.82
C VAL A 350 -27.75 21.71 -29.17
N GLU A 351 -28.96 21.80 -29.70
CA GLU A 351 -29.26 22.54 -30.94
C GLU A 351 -29.92 23.87 -30.58
N ALA A 352 -29.13 24.96 -30.54
CA ALA A 352 -29.62 26.32 -30.33
C ALA A 352 -28.81 27.35 -31.15
N PRO A 353 -29.42 28.46 -31.63
CA PRO A 353 -28.80 29.29 -32.68
C PRO A 353 -27.57 30.10 -32.27
N ASN A 354 -27.38 30.36 -30.97
CA ASN A 354 -26.33 31.22 -30.45
C ASN A 354 -25.17 30.50 -29.76
N LEU A 355 -25.15 29.17 -29.76
CA LEU A 355 -24.06 28.43 -29.12
C LEU A 355 -22.72 28.69 -29.84
N PRO A 356 -21.59 28.74 -29.11
CA PRO A 356 -20.28 28.84 -29.71
C PRO A 356 -20.06 27.75 -30.77
N ASN A 357 -19.54 28.16 -31.93
CA ASN A 357 -19.23 27.28 -33.06
C ASN A 357 -17.95 27.77 -33.77
N PHE A 358 -17.61 27.19 -34.92
CA PHE A 358 -16.40 27.55 -35.67
C PHE A 358 -16.34 29.01 -36.16
N GLU A 359 -17.47 29.71 -36.28
CA GLU A 359 -17.54 31.13 -36.66
C GLU A 359 -17.52 32.06 -35.42
N THR A 360 -18.22 31.67 -34.35
CA THR A 360 -18.51 32.54 -33.20
C THR A 360 -17.65 32.28 -31.96
N GLY A 361 -17.00 31.12 -31.87
CA GLY A 361 -16.24 30.65 -30.71
C GLY A 361 -14.75 30.47 -30.96
N LYS A 362 -14.08 29.87 -29.97
CA LYS A 362 -12.73 29.29 -30.04
C LYS A 362 -12.84 27.78 -29.95
N SER A 363 -12.12 27.05 -30.80
CA SER A 363 -12.02 25.59 -30.68
C SER A 363 -11.42 25.22 -29.33
N LEU A 364 -11.99 24.21 -28.70
CA LEU A 364 -11.37 23.49 -27.61
C LEU A 364 -10.14 22.71 -28.13
N ILE A 365 -9.15 22.49 -27.26
CA ILE A 365 -7.94 21.69 -27.50
C ILE A 365 -8.33 20.23 -27.79
N SER A 366 -9.35 19.71 -27.10
CA SER A 366 -9.88 18.37 -27.34
C SER A 366 -10.47 18.17 -28.74
N GLY A 367 -10.77 19.25 -29.46
CA GLY A 367 -11.46 19.22 -30.75
C GLY A 367 -12.94 18.81 -30.67
N GLN A 368 -13.52 18.66 -29.48
CA GLN A 368 -14.91 18.20 -29.29
C GLN A 368 -15.97 19.31 -29.37
N GLY A 369 -15.54 20.56 -29.52
CA GLY A 369 -16.45 21.70 -29.63
C GLY A 369 -15.77 23.06 -29.44
N TYR A 370 -16.56 24.04 -29.01
CA TYR A 370 -16.20 25.45 -29.02
C TYR A 370 -16.60 26.16 -27.74
N SER A 371 -15.87 27.22 -27.39
CA SER A 371 -16.13 28.07 -26.22
C SER A 371 -16.03 29.55 -26.58
N ASN A 372 -16.82 30.40 -25.93
CA ASN A 372 -16.68 31.85 -26.02
C ASN A 372 -15.93 32.47 -24.82
N TRP A 373 -15.40 31.67 -23.89
CA TRP A 373 -14.65 32.15 -22.73
C TRP A 373 -13.42 32.99 -23.15
N GLY A 374 -12.78 32.67 -24.28
CA GLY A 374 -11.66 33.45 -24.83
C GLY A 374 -12.06 34.73 -25.61
N ILE A 375 -13.30 35.21 -25.47
CA ILE A 375 -13.91 36.26 -26.30
C ILE A 375 -14.69 37.24 -25.42
N ALA A 376 -14.49 38.55 -25.60
CA ALA A 376 -15.30 39.57 -24.96
C ALA A 376 -16.74 39.55 -25.49
N GLY A 377 -17.72 39.67 -24.58
CA GLY A 377 -19.11 39.96 -24.94
C GLY A 377 -19.25 41.33 -25.61
N SER A 378 -20.43 41.61 -26.16
CA SER A 378 -20.73 42.88 -26.84
C SER A 378 -20.67 44.12 -25.92
N ASP A 379 -20.76 43.91 -24.60
CA ASP A 379 -20.59 44.91 -23.54
C ASP A 379 -19.16 44.95 -22.96
N GLY A 380 -18.24 44.12 -23.48
CA GLY A 380 -16.91 43.86 -22.94
C GLY A 380 -16.84 42.84 -21.79
N GLY A 381 -17.97 42.22 -21.40
CA GLY A 381 -18.06 41.22 -20.34
C GLY A 381 -17.30 39.94 -20.65
N GLN A 382 -16.90 39.23 -19.59
CA GLN A 382 -16.35 37.87 -19.68
C GLN A 382 -17.48 36.85 -19.92
N GLN A 383 -17.46 36.16 -21.05
CA GLN A 383 -18.46 35.16 -21.41
C GLN A 383 -18.15 33.77 -20.82
N VAL A 384 -19.15 32.88 -20.82
CA VAL A 384 -19.16 31.64 -20.01
C VAL A 384 -19.72 30.41 -20.73
N PHE A 385 -19.94 30.47 -22.04
CA PHE A 385 -20.58 29.37 -22.77
C PHE A 385 -19.53 28.38 -23.27
N THR A 386 -19.68 27.13 -22.85
CA THR A 386 -18.99 25.97 -23.43
C THR A 386 -20.00 25.14 -24.21
N ASN A 387 -19.71 24.83 -25.48
CA ASN A 387 -20.53 23.99 -26.33
C ASN A 387 -19.72 22.79 -26.85
N ILE A 388 -20.04 21.60 -26.37
CA ILE A 388 -19.56 20.32 -26.89
C ILE A 388 -20.56 19.84 -27.94
N GLU A 389 -20.13 19.60 -29.17
CA GLU A 389 -21.06 19.39 -30.29
C GLU A 389 -21.88 18.08 -30.17
N LYS A 390 -21.37 17.10 -29.41
CA LYS A 390 -21.92 15.75 -29.31
C LYS A 390 -21.80 15.19 -27.89
N THR A 391 -22.83 14.49 -27.43
CA THR A 391 -22.70 13.59 -26.27
C THR A 391 -21.96 12.33 -26.74
N LYS A 392 -20.75 12.07 -26.23
CA LYS A 392 -19.82 11.04 -26.76
C LYS A 392 -20.48 9.65 -26.78
N LYS A 393 -20.99 9.21 -25.64
CA LYS A 393 -21.58 7.88 -25.44
C LYS A 393 -22.47 7.88 -24.20
N LEU A 394 -23.76 7.57 -24.34
CA LEU A 394 -24.71 7.53 -23.24
C LEU A 394 -26.00 6.76 -23.59
N SER A 395 -26.70 6.28 -22.57
CA SER A 395 -28.10 5.82 -22.64
C SER A 395 -28.98 6.87 -21.96
N GLU A 396 -30.11 7.24 -22.56
CA GLU A 396 -31.10 8.00 -21.79
C GLU A 396 -31.69 7.15 -20.65
N LYS A 397 -32.26 7.83 -19.65
CA LYS A 397 -32.71 7.20 -18.40
C LYS A 397 -33.90 6.27 -18.65
N PRO A 398 -33.94 5.07 -18.03
CA PRO A 398 -35.17 4.26 -18.03
C PRO A 398 -36.35 5.00 -17.37
N PHE A 399 -37.55 4.78 -17.90
CA PHE A 399 -38.79 5.39 -17.38
C PHE A 399 -39.98 4.43 -17.48
N LEU A 400 -40.96 4.63 -16.58
CA LEU A 400 -42.23 3.90 -16.56
C LEU A 400 -43.22 4.51 -17.56
N TYR A 401 -43.90 3.68 -18.33
CA TYR A 401 -44.98 4.08 -19.21
C TYR A 401 -46.08 3.00 -19.31
N LEU A 402 -47.20 3.35 -19.95
CA LEU A 402 -48.30 2.45 -20.29
C LEU A 402 -48.25 2.14 -21.79
N ASP A 403 -48.22 0.86 -22.16
CA ASP A 403 -48.26 0.45 -23.58
C ASP A 403 -49.67 0.49 -24.19
N ASP A 404 -49.76 0.26 -25.51
CA ASP A 404 -51.01 0.16 -26.29
C ASP A 404 -52.07 -0.80 -25.71
N ASN A 405 -51.69 -1.75 -24.85
CA ASN A 405 -52.60 -2.69 -24.18
C ASN A 405 -53.03 -2.21 -22.79
N GLY A 406 -52.53 -1.06 -22.33
CA GLY A 406 -52.71 -0.53 -20.99
C GLY A 406 -51.83 -1.21 -19.93
N GLU A 407 -50.78 -1.94 -20.31
CA GLU A 407 -49.90 -2.60 -19.35
C GLU A 407 -48.69 -1.71 -18.98
N TYR A 408 -48.29 -1.77 -17.71
CA TYR A 408 -47.11 -1.05 -17.22
C TYR A 408 -45.80 -1.68 -17.72
N GLN A 409 -44.99 -0.85 -18.36
CA GLN A 409 -43.69 -1.20 -18.92
C GLN A 409 -42.62 -0.23 -18.43
N ILE A 410 -41.38 -0.70 -18.26
CA ILE A 410 -40.20 0.17 -18.20
C ILE A 410 -39.59 0.22 -19.60
N PHE A 411 -39.57 1.39 -20.23
CA PHE A 411 -38.77 1.59 -21.44
C PHE A 411 -37.31 1.76 -21.03
N VAL A 412 -36.43 1.03 -21.71
CA VAL A 412 -34.97 1.07 -21.53
C VAL A 412 -34.35 1.59 -22.83
N PRO A 413 -33.98 2.88 -22.89
CA PRO A 413 -33.32 3.46 -24.04
C PRO A 413 -32.02 2.74 -24.40
N SER A 414 -31.70 2.73 -25.68
CA SER A 414 -30.47 2.14 -26.21
C SER A 414 -29.27 3.01 -25.87
N LEU A 415 -28.11 2.37 -25.66
CA LEU A 415 -26.82 3.04 -25.67
C LEU A 415 -26.59 3.66 -27.05
N LYS A 416 -26.34 4.96 -27.11
CA LYS A 416 -26.05 5.71 -28.33
C LYS A 416 -24.70 6.43 -28.21
N GLU A 417 -24.08 6.68 -29.35
CA GLU A 417 -22.82 7.43 -29.46
C GLU A 417 -23.03 8.67 -30.34
N ASN A 418 -22.31 9.74 -30.01
CA ASN A 418 -22.28 11.01 -30.75
C ASN A 418 -23.68 11.63 -30.99
N THR A 419 -24.49 11.78 -29.95
CA THR A 419 -25.87 12.32 -30.07
C THR A 419 -25.92 13.85 -29.98
N SER A 420 -26.95 14.43 -30.62
CA SER A 420 -27.44 15.80 -30.42
C SER A 420 -28.96 15.80 -30.60
N GLY A 421 -29.65 16.82 -30.09
CA GLY A 421 -31.11 16.90 -30.14
C GLY A 421 -31.78 15.80 -29.30
N THR A 422 -33.09 15.62 -29.47
CA THR A 422 -33.85 14.63 -28.70
C THR A 422 -33.67 13.19 -29.22
N SER A 423 -33.85 12.23 -28.31
CA SER A 423 -33.87 10.79 -28.60
C SER A 423 -35.20 10.31 -29.20
N TRP A 424 -36.24 11.16 -29.12
CA TRP A 424 -37.66 10.93 -29.41
C TRP A 424 -38.26 12.03 -30.30
N SER A 425 -39.45 11.79 -30.82
CA SER A 425 -40.33 12.79 -31.46
C SER A 425 -41.81 12.46 -31.18
N GLU A 426 -42.76 13.21 -31.76
CA GLU A 426 -44.21 13.05 -31.54
C GLU A 426 -44.72 11.62 -31.75
N ASP A 427 -44.32 10.97 -32.84
CA ASP A 427 -44.72 9.60 -33.19
C ASP A 427 -43.60 8.55 -32.90
N TYR A 428 -42.60 8.88 -32.07
CA TYR A 428 -41.43 8.01 -31.85
C TYR A 428 -40.84 8.10 -30.44
N MET A 429 -41.00 7.04 -29.65
CA MET A 429 -40.45 6.91 -28.30
C MET A 429 -38.90 6.93 -28.25
N GLY A 430 -38.23 6.52 -29.34
CA GLY A 430 -36.76 6.39 -29.41
C GLY A 430 -36.31 4.94 -29.58
N ASP A 431 -35.01 4.74 -29.84
CA ASP A 431 -34.42 3.40 -29.92
C ASP A 431 -34.25 2.82 -28.51
N GLY A 432 -34.80 1.63 -28.25
CA GLY A 432 -34.75 0.98 -26.96
C GLY A 432 -35.57 -0.31 -26.96
N HIS A 433 -35.86 -0.82 -25.76
CA HIS A 433 -36.75 -1.96 -25.57
C HIS A 433 -37.56 -1.80 -24.30
N SER A 434 -38.74 -2.40 -24.27
CA SER A 434 -39.65 -2.37 -23.11
C SER A 434 -39.54 -3.66 -22.31
N ILE A 435 -39.51 -3.54 -20.98
CA ILE A 435 -39.54 -4.66 -20.03
C ILE A 435 -40.81 -4.52 -19.20
N SER A 436 -41.60 -5.60 -19.09
CA SER A 436 -42.83 -5.56 -18.28
C SER A 436 -42.50 -5.25 -16.83
N LEU A 437 -43.30 -4.40 -16.18
CA LEU A 437 -43.17 -4.15 -14.74
C LEU A 437 -43.33 -5.45 -13.91
N SER A 438 -43.97 -6.49 -14.46
CA SER A 438 -44.04 -7.81 -13.84
C SER A 438 -42.68 -8.54 -13.73
N ASP A 439 -41.67 -8.12 -14.49
CA ASP A 439 -40.27 -8.58 -14.40
C ASP A 439 -39.41 -7.76 -13.43
N PHE A 440 -40.00 -6.76 -12.78
CA PHE A 440 -39.42 -6.06 -11.65
C PHE A 440 -39.98 -6.62 -10.34
N TYR A 441 -39.17 -6.57 -9.30
CA TYR A 441 -39.66 -6.54 -7.93
C TYR A 441 -40.03 -5.09 -7.59
N VAL A 442 -41.31 -4.83 -7.36
CA VAL A 442 -41.81 -3.51 -6.96
C VAL A 442 -41.73 -3.42 -5.43
N ALA A 443 -40.58 -2.96 -4.97
CA ALA A 443 -40.24 -2.87 -3.55
C ALA A 443 -40.97 -1.70 -2.87
N LYS A 444 -41.25 -1.88 -1.58
CA LYS A 444 -41.83 -0.87 -0.69
C LYS A 444 -40.81 -0.45 0.36
N PRO A 445 -40.90 0.78 0.92
CA PRO A 445 -40.03 1.26 2.00
C PRO A 445 -39.99 0.35 3.25
N THR A 446 -40.99 -0.53 3.42
CA THR A 446 -41.09 -1.52 4.50
C THR A 446 -40.45 -2.88 4.19
N ASP A 447 -39.82 -3.05 3.02
CA ASP A 447 -39.08 -4.24 2.65
C ASP A 447 -37.63 -4.17 3.15
N SER A 448 -37.19 -5.18 3.88
CA SER A 448 -35.79 -5.33 4.30
C SER A 448 -34.84 -5.57 3.12
N ALA A 449 -33.57 -5.22 3.29
CA ALA A 449 -32.53 -5.47 2.31
C ALA A 449 -32.42 -6.97 1.94
N GLU A 450 -32.55 -7.89 2.91
CA GLU A 450 -32.58 -9.34 2.67
C GLU A 450 -33.66 -9.73 1.64
N LYS A 451 -34.85 -9.12 1.71
CA LYS A 451 -35.95 -9.42 0.79
C LYS A 451 -35.64 -8.92 -0.62
N ILE A 452 -35.11 -7.69 -0.74
CA ILE A 452 -34.69 -7.10 -2.02
C ILE A 452 -33.58 -7.94 -2.66
N ASN A 453 -32.54 -8.31 -1.88
CA ASN A 453 -31.45 -9.17 -2.29
C ASN A 453 -31.94 -10.54 -2.79
N ASN A 454 -32.92 -11.14 -2.11
CA ASN A 454 -33.52 -12.42 -2.52
C ASN A 454 -34.29 -12.33 -3.85
N GLU A 455 -34.88 -11.20 -4.21
CA GLU A 455 -35.56 -11.03 -5.50
C GLU A 455 -34.58 -10.70 -6.63
N LEU A 456 -33.58 -9.85 -6.37
CA LEU A 456 -32.45 -9.62 -7.28
C LEU A 456 -31.74 -10.95 -7.62
N ALA A 457 -31.50 -11.81 -6.63
CA ALA A 457 -30.89 -13.13 -6.81
C ALA A 457 -31.74 -14.10 -7.66
N LYS A 458 -33.05 -13.87 -7.79
CA LYS A 458 -33.94 -14.62 -8.71
C LYS A 458 -33.90 -14.08 -10.15
N GLY A 459 -33.15 -13.01 -10.40
CA GLY A 459 -33.07 -12.35 -11.70
C GLY A 459 -34.20 -11.34 -11.96
N LYS A 460 -34.87 -10.84 -10.92
CA LYS A 460 -35.76 -9.69 -11.06
C LYS A 460 -34.96 -8.39 -11.15
N ASN A 461 -35.47 -7.45 -11.94
CA ASN A 461 -35.10 -6.04 -11.84
C ASN A 461 -35.70 -5.43 -10.56
N LEU A 462 -35.33 -4.21 -10.19
CA LEU A 462 -35.81 -3.54 -8.98
C LEU A 462 -36.49 -2.20 -9.31
N TYR A 463 -37.72 -2.04 -8.83
CA TYR A 463 -38.44 -0.77 -8.87
C TYR A 463 -38.66 -0.34 -7.41
N LEU A 464 -38.10 0.80 -7.02
CA LEU A 464 -38.30 1.39 -5.69
C LEU A 464 -39.43 2.42 -5.80
N THR A 465 -40.54 2.11 -5.13
CA THR A 465 -41.64 3.06 -4.90
C THR A 465 -41.19 4.21 -3.97
N PRO A 466 -41.84 5.38 -3.97
CA PRO A 466 -41.41 6.53 -3.17
C PRO A 466 -41.35 6.23 -1.68
N GLY A 467 -40.28 6.68 -1.02
CA GLY A 467 -40.07 6.56 0.42
C GLY A 467 -38.60 6.34 0.80
N VAL A 468 -38.36 6.15 2.10
CA VAL A 468 -37.04 5.91 2.68
C VAL A 468 -36.89 4.41 3.02
N TYR A 469 -35.90 3.77 2.43
CA TYR A 469 -35.55 2.37 2.61
C TYR A 469 -34.35 2.27 3.55
N HIS A 470 -34.45 1.40 4.56
CA HIS A 470 -33.32 1.09 5.44
C HIS A 470 -32.62 -0.18 4.93
N ALA A 471 -31.30 -0.09 4.73
CA ALA A 471 -30.46 -1.17 4.25
C ALA A 471 -29.72 -1.82 5.43
N GLU A 472 -30.36 -2.81 6.07
CA GLU A 472 -29.81 -3.52 7.24
C GLU A 472 -28.64 -4.45 6.87
N GLU A 473 -28.49 -4.73 5.58
CA GLU A 473 -27.30 -5.26 4.89
C GLU A 473 -27.18 -4.53 3.54
N PRO A 474 -26.00 -4.51 2.88
CA PRO A 474 -25.87 -3.92 1.55
C PRO A 474 -26.85 -4.54 0.55
N ILE A 475 -27.53 -3.71 -0.26
CA ILE A 475 -28.29 -4.19 -1.41
C ILE A 475 -27.30 -4.56 -2.52
N VAL A 476 -27.30 -5.80 -3.00
CA VAL A 476 -26.26 -6.33 -3.90
C VAL A 476 -26.79 -6.64 -5.29
N VAL A 477 -26.35 -5.87 -6.28
CA VAL A 477 -26.70 -6.03 -7.70
C VAL A 477 -25.61 -6.85 -8.40
N ASN A 478 -25.83 -8.17 -8.49
CA ASN A 478 -24.85 -9.12 -9.04
C ASN A 478 -25.11 -9.55 -10.50
N ASN A 479 -26.30 -9.29 -11.05
CA ASN A 479 -26.69 -9.80 -12.37
C ASN A 479 -26.45 -8.74 -13.46
N PRO A 480 -25.87 -9.11 -14.62
CA PRO A 480 -25.70 -8.18 -15.73
C PRO A 480 -27.06 -7.76 -16.30
N ASN A 481 -27.13 -6.54 -16.83
CA ASN A 481 -28.34 -5.88 -17.34
C ASN A 481 -29.46 -5.64 -16.31
N THR A 482 -29.17 -5.73 -15.01
CA THR A 482 -30.17 -5.41 -13.98
C THR A 482 -30.54 -3.93 -14.04
N ILE A 483 -31.83 -3.65 -14.13
CA ILE A 483 -32.39 -2.31 -14.02
C ILE A 483 -32.82 -2.08 -12.57
N VAL A 484 -32.36 -0.97 -11.99
CA VAL A 484 -32.75 -0.51 -10.66
C VAL A 484 -33.24 0.94 -10.80
N LEU A 485 -34.56 1.13 -10.69
CA LEU A 485 -35.23 2.42 -10.89
C LEU A 485 -35.91 2.89 -9.61
N GLY A 486 -35.45 4.03 -9.07
CA GLY A 486 -36.12 4.78 -8.03
C GLY A 486 -37.12 5.79 -8.60
N THR A 487 -38.21 6.00 -7.86
CA THR A 487 -39.31 6.92 -8.22
C THR A 487 -39.70 7.76 -7.01
N GLY A 488 -40.19 8.99 -7.24
CA GLY A 488 -40.40 9.97 -6.16
C GLY A 488 -39.16 10.27 -5.31
N LEU A 489 -37.97 10.18 -5.92
CA LEU A 489 -36.66 10.25 -5.28
C LEU A 489 -36.49 9.28 -4.10
N ALA A 490 -36.84 8.00 -4.30
CA ALA A 490 -36.63 6.93 -3.32
C ALA A 490 -35.22 7.01 -2.68
N THR A 491 -35.18 7.03 -1.36
CA THR A 491 -33.96 7.20 -0.55
C THR A 491 -33.52 5.87 0.05
N ILE A 492 -32.22 5.57 0.08
CA ILE A 492 -31.68 4.39 0.77
C ILE A 492 -30.68 4.84 1.84
N ILE A 493 -30.90 4.40 3.09
CA ILE A 493 -30.04 4.67 4.26
C ILE A 493 -29.32 3.38 4.69
N PRO A 494 -27.98 3.36 4.82
CA PRO A 494 -27.25 2.20 5.33
C PRO A 494 -27.25 2.13 6.86
N ASP A 495 -27.77 1.03 7.40
CA ASP A 495 -27.75 0.73 8.84
C ASP A 495 -26.67 -0.30 9.22
N ASN A 496 -25.85 -0.71 8.24
CA ASN A 496 -24.95 -1.87 8.34
C ASN A 496 -23.46 -1.53 8.56
N GLY A 497 -23.05 -0.26 8.48
CA GLY A 497 -21.66 0.16 8.64
C GLY A 497 -20.75 -0.06 7.43
N GLU A 498 -21.20 -0.79 6.39
CA GLU A 498 -20.45 -0.99 5.15
C GLU A 498 -20.91 -0.03 4.05
N MET A 499 -22.11 -0.23 3.51
CA MET A 499 -22.69 0.57 2.42
C MET A 499 -24.20 0.36 2.21
N ALA A 500 -24.86 1.26 1.49
CA ALA A 500 -26.27 1.10 1.15
C ALA A 500 -26.47 0.14 -0.02
N MET A 501 -25.63 0.25 -1.06
CA MET A 501 -25.69 -0.61 -2.23
C MET A 501 -24.29 -0.94 -2.77
N LYS A 502 -24.13 -2.17 -3.28
CA LYS A 502 -22.97 -2.59 -4.06
C LYS A 502 -23.41 -3.15 -5.41
N ILE A 503 -22.86 -2.60 -6.50
CA ILE A 503 -22.97 -3.16 -7.85
C ILE A 503 -21.73 -4.00 -8.12
N ALA A 504 -21.90 -5.23 -8.61
CA ALA A 504 -20.80 -6.09 -9.01
C ALA A 504 -20.16 -5.63 -10.33
N ASP A 505 -18.97 -6.17 -10.62
CA ASP A 505 -18.23 -5.89 -11.85
C ASP A 505 -18.84 -6.66 -13.04
N VAL A 506 -19.98 -6.17 -13.54
CA VAL A 506 -20.83 -6.83 -14.55
C VAL A 506 -21.44 -5.85 -15.55
N ASP A 507 -21.67 -6.33 -16.77
CA ASP A 507 -22.21 -5.53 -17.88
C ASP A 507 -23.60 -4.93 -17.60
N GLY A 508 -23.83 -3.71 -18.10
CA GLY A 508 -25.15 -3.20 -18.48
C GLY A 508 -26.11 -2.85 -17.34
N VAL A 509 -25.66 -2.83 -16.09
CA VAL A 509 -26.51 -2.40 -14.96
C VAL A 509 -26.94 -0.96 -15.17
N LYS A 510 -28.23 -0.65 -14.96
CA LYS A 510 -28.74 0.72 -14.99
C LYS A 510 -29.31 1.08 -13.62
N LEU A 511 -28.66 1.99 -12.92
CA LEU A 511 -29.13 2.56 -11.66
C LEU A 511 -29.67 3.96 -11.94
N ALA A 512 -30.91 4.25 -11.54
CA ALA A 512 -31.56 5.51 -11.90
C ALA A 512 -32.47 6.07 -10.79
N GLY A 513 -32.39 7.38 -10.52
CA GLY A 513 -33.39 8.13 -9.73
C GLY A 513 -33.42 7.84 -8.23
N ILE A 514 -32.24 7.71 -7.60
CA ILE A 514 -32.09 7.27 -6.20
C ILE A 514 -31.27 8.29 -5.39
N VAL A 515 -31.73 8.57 -4.18
CA VAL A 515 -30.94 9.27 -3.16
C VAL A 515 -30.29 8.23 -2.25
N PHE A 516 -28.98 8.31 -2.05
CA PHE A 516 -28.29 7.62 -0.98
C PHE A 516 -28.03 8.61 0.15
N ASP A 517 -28.59 8.35 1.32
CA ASP A 517 -28.52 9.25 2.48
C ASP A 517 -27.79 8.55 3.62
N ALA A 518 -26.88 9.24 4.32
CA ALA A 518 -26.04 8.60 5.31
C ALA A 518 -26.83 8.19 6.57
N GLY A 519 -26.57 6.98 7.06
CA GLY A 519 -26.98 6.53 8.40
C GLY A 519 -25.98 6.98 9.48
N GLU A 520 -26.06 6.38 10.68
CA GLU A 520 -25.15 6.69 11.80
C GLU A 520 -23.66 6.52 11.42
N TYR A 521 -23.35 5.51 10.59
CA TYR A 521 -22.02 5.31 10.00
C TYR A 521 -22.05 4.34 8.81
N SER A 522 -21.20 4.59 7.81
CA SER A 522 -20.84 3.65 6.75
C SER A 522 -19.45 3.94 6.18
N ASN A 523 -18.80 2.96 5.54
CA ASN A 523 -17.54 3.20 4.81
C ASN A 523 -17.80 3.96 3.49
N TYR A 524 -18.89 3.58 2.81
CA TYR A 524 -19.34 4.11 1.52
C TYR A 524 -20.86 4.22 1.50
N LEU A 525 -21.45 5.01 0.59
CA LEU A 525 -22.88 4.91 0.29
C LEU A 525 -23.12 3.95 -0.90
N LEU A 526 -22.37 4.12 -1.99
CA LEU A 526 -22.39 3.25 -3.17
C LEU A 526 -20.97 2.80 -3.55
N VAL A 527 -20.81 1.53 -3.93
CA VAL A 527 -19.60 1.06 -4.65
C VAL A 527 -20.01 0.32 -5.92
N VAL A 528 -19.30 0.61 -7.01
CA VAL A 528 -19.54 0.04 -8.34
C VAL A 528 -18.32 -0.72 -8.80
N GLY A 529 -18.41 -2.04 -8.90
CA GLY A 529 -17.30 -2.92 -9.23
C GLY A 529 -16.46 -3.34 -8.03
N ASP A 530 -15.47 -4.19 -8.29
CA ASP A 530 -14.51 -4.69 -7.29
C ASP A 530 -13.14 -4.00 -7.46
N LYS A 531 -12.58 -3.49 -6.37
CA LYS A 531 -11.32 -2.73 -6.38
C LYS A 531 -10.15 -3.52 -7.00
N GLY A 532 -9.47 -2.91 -7.97
CA GLY A 532 -8.38 -3.54 -8.72
C GLY A 532 -8.85 -4.57 -9.76
N LYS A 533 -10.12 -4.53 -10.17
CA LYS A 533 -10.61 -5.14 -11.40
C LYS A 533 -10.66 -4.10 -12.50
N HIS A 534 -10.35 -4.55 -13.71
CA HIS A 534 -10.35 -3.77 -14.94
C HIS A 534 -10.89 -4.68 -16.05
N ASN A 535 -12.20 -4.90 -16.02
CA ASN A 535 -12.91 -5.65 -17.05
C ASN A 535 -13.55 -4.65 -18.03
N ASP A 536 -13.27 -4.81 -19.32
CA ASP A 536 -13.85 -4.00 -20.41
C ASP A 536 -15.37 -4.21 -20.46
N HIS A 537 -16.12 -3.14 -20.18
CA HIS A 537 -17.58 -3.08 -20.28
C HIS A 537 -18.03 -2.14 -21.41
N SER A 538 -17.12 -1.64 -22.26
CA SER A 538 -17.34 -0.59 -23.26
C SER A 538 -18.51 -0.81 -24.22
N ASN A 539 -18.86 -2.07 -24.49
CA ASN A 539 -19.98 -2.45 -25.37
C ASN A 539 -21.34 -2.42 -24.67
N ASN A 540 -21.36 -2.54 -23.34
CA ASN A 540 -22.56 -2.57 -22.51
C ASN A 540 -22.22 -2.08 -21.09
N PRO A 541 -21.91 -0.78 -20.92
CA PRO A 541 -21.39 -0.26 -19.67
C PRO A 541 -22.49 -0.18 -18.60
N THR A 542 -22.08 -0.18 -17.33
CA THR A 542 -22.96 0.25 -16.23
C THR A 542 -23.25 1.75 -16.37
N VAL A 543 -24.51 2.14 -16.21
CA VAL A 543 -24.98 3.53 -16.37
C VAL A 543 -25.69 3.98 -15.09
N LEU A 544 -25.31 5.15 -14.57
CA LEU A 544 -25.77 5.71 -13.29
C LEU A 544 -26.37 7.09 -13.54
N GLN A 545 -27.69 7.28 -13.33
CA GLN A 545 -28.40 8.49 -13.77
C GLN A 545 -29.32 9.08 -12.70
N ASP A 546 -29.26 10.40 -12.47
CA ASP A 546 -29.98 11.04 -11.35
C ASP A 546 -29.71 10.33 -10.01
N ILE A 547 -28.42 10.13 -9.71
CA ILE A 547 -27.97 9.52 -8.44
C ILE A 547 -27.45 10.62 -7.54
N PHE A 548 -28.06 10.72 -6.36
CA PHE A 548 -27.78 11.80 -5.41
C PHE A 548 -27.26 11.22 -4.11
N PHE A 549 -26.35 11.92 -3.45
CA PHE A 549 -25.75 11.51 -2.18
C PHE A 549 -25.87 12.62 -1.16
N ARG A 550 -26.23 12.27 0.07
CA ARG A 550 -26.31 13.20 1.20
C ARG A 550 -25.58 12.63 2.41
N VAL A 551 -24.76 13.47 3.05
CA VAL A 551 -24.08 13.14 4.32
C VAL A 551 -24.32 14.25 5.34
N GLY A 552 -25.29 14.04 6.23
CA GLY A 552 -25.72 15.03 7.23
C GLY A 552 -27.00 15.80 6.86
N GLY A 553 -27.41 16.73 7.74
CA GLY A 553 -28.49 17.68 7.52
C GLY A 553 -29.89 17.21 7.94
N THR A 554 -30.21 15.92 7.78
CA THR A 554 -31.58 15.40 7.90
C THR A 554 -32.07 15.09 9.31
N THR A 555 -31.20 14.56 10.19
CA THR A 555 -31.62 13.99 11.48
C THR A 555 -30.92 14.65 12.66
N ASP A 556 -31.58 14.67 13.83
CA ASP A 556 -30.97 15.13 15.09
C ASP A 556 -29.79 14.24 15.55
N THR A 557 -29.62 13.07 14.95
CA THR A 557 -28.46 12.18 15.10
C THR A 557 -27.37 12.50 14.10
N LEU A 558 -26.11 12.37 14.49
CA LEU A 558 -24.98 12.53 13.57
C LEU A 558 -25.01 11.41 12.54
N THR A 559 -24.98 11.78 11.25
CA THR A 559 -24.92 10.84 10.13
C THR A 559 -23.67 11.07 9.30
N LYS A 560 -23.00 9.99 8.90
CA LYS A 560 -21.69 10.05 8.25
C LYS A 560 -21.41 8.84 7.37
N ALA A 561 -20.63 9.08 6.33
CA ALA A 561 -20.03 8.06 5.49
C ALA A 561 -18.57 8.46 5.24
N ASP A 562 -17.61 7.53 5.36
CA ASP A 562 -16.20 7.89 5.16
C ASP A 562 -15.97 8.41 3.72
N ASN A 563 -16.68 7.86 2.74
CA ASN A 563 -16.80 8.40 1.38
C ASN A 563 -18.24 8.25 0.87
N ALA A 564 -18.66 9.02 -0.14
CA ALA A 564 -19.98 8.82 -0.75
C ALA A 564 -19.97 7.69 -1.81
N ILE A 565 -19.13 7.77 -2.85
CA ILE A 565 -19.07 6.77 -3.92
C ILE A 565 -17.64 6.39 -4.34
N GLU A 566 -17.39 5.09 -4.53
CA GLU A 566 -16.21 4.55 -5.23
C GLU A 566 -16.62 3.81 -6.51
N ILE A 567 -16.08 4.23 -7.66
CA ILE A 567 -16.26 3.57 -8.97
C ILE A 567 -14.97 2.81 -9.30
N ASN A 568 -15.04 1.48 -9.26
CA ASN A 568 -13.95 0.55 -9.56
C ASN A 568 -14.07 -0.07 -10.96
N SER A 569 -15.28 -0.32 -11.47
CA SER A 569 -15.47 -0.85 -12.83
C SER A 569 -15.05 0.16 -13.90
N ASP A 570 -14.45 -0.34 -14.98
CA ASP A 570 -14.13 0.45 -16.17
C ASP A 570 -15.41 0.82 -16.95
N ASP A 571 -15.30 1.76 -17.89
CA ASP A 571 -16.35 2.21 -18.84
C ASP A 571 -17.64 2.79 -18.23
N VAL A 572 -17.73 2.94 -16.90
CA VAL A 572 -18.95 3.42 -16.22
C VAL A 572 -19.35 4.80 -16.74
N LEU A 573 -20.63 4.95 -17.09
CA LEU A 573 -21.20 6.20 -17.56
C LEU A 573 -22.07 6.80 -16.44
N THR A 574 -21.72 8.00 -15.97
CA THR A 574 -22.53 8.74 -14.99
C THR A 574 -23.19 9.94 -15.66
N ASP A 575 -24.44 10.22 -15.31
CA ASP A 575 -25.25 11.25 -15.98
C ASP A 575 -26.20 11.94 -14.99
N HIS A 576 -25.77 13.11 -14.52
CA HIS A 576 -26.33 13.87 -13.42
C HIS A 576 -26.12 13.22 -12.05
N PHE A 577 -25.03 13.63 -11.39
CA PHE A 577 -24.76 13.35 -9.98
C PHE A 577 -24.86 14.64 -9.16
N TRP A 578 -25.41 14.53 -7.95
CA TRP A 578 -25.15 15.49 -6.88
C TRP A 578 -24.62 14.76 -5.66
N ILE A 579 -23.40 15.09 -5.26
CA ILE A 579 -22.72 14.45 -4.14
C ILE A 579 -22.50 15.52 -3.08
N TRP A 580 -23.27 15.49 -1.99
CA TRP A 580 -23.34 16.62 -1.05
C TRP A 580 -23.07 16.16 0.39
N ARG A 581 -21.90 16.54 0.91
CA ARG A 581 -21.72 16.58 2.37
C ARG A 581 -22.48 17.82 2.87
N ALA A 582 -23.45 17.64 3.76
CA ALA A 582 -24.34 18.73 4.15
C ALA A 582 -23.58 19.93 4.74
N ASP A 583 -23.88 21.14 4.25
CA ASP A 583 -23.35 22.41 4.75
C ASP A 583 -24.31 23.12 5.73
N HIS A 584 -25.57 22.69 5.77
CA HIS A 584 -26.60 23.16 6.70
C HIS A 584 -27.60 22.05 7.07
N GLY A 585 -28.39 22.30 8.12
CA GLY A 585 -29.32 21.34 8.71
C GLY A 585 -28.81 20.75 10.03
N ALA A 586 -29.41 19.65 10.47
CA ALA A 586 -29.05 19.00 11.72
C ALA A 586 -27.74 18.19 11.59
N GLY A 587 -26.92 18.20 12.66
CA GLY A 587 -25.67 17.42 12.73
C GLY A 587 -24.51 17.94 11.88
N VAL A 588 -24.64 19.11 11.23
CA VAL A 588 -23.59 19.66 10.37
C VAL A 588 -22.55 20.44 11.17
N GLU A 589 -21.33 19.90 11.20
CA GLU A 589 -20.10 20.53 11.67
C GLU A 589 -18.90 19.64 11.28
N TRP A 590 -17.67 20.15 11.40
CA TRP A 590 -16.43 19.49 10.93
C TRP A 590 -16.23 18.06 11.46
N TYR A 591 -16.72 17.77 12.67
CA TYR A 591 -16.67 16.43 13.28
C TYR A 591 -18.05 15.77 13.44
N GLY A 592 -19.11 16.40 12.93
CA GLY A 592 -20.49 15.93 13.02
C GLY A 592 -20.84 15.00 11.87
N ASN A 593 -20.86 15.54 10.65
CA ASN A 593 -21.08 14.81 9.40
C ASN A 593 -19.76 14.61 8.64
N ASN A 594 -18.74 14.07 9.32
CA ASN A 594 -17.41 13.92 8.74
C ASN A 594 -17.43 12.99 7.50
N SER A 595 -16.74 13.38 6.43
CA SER A 595 -16.64 12.61 5.19
C SER A 595 -15.45 13.07 4.35
N TYR A 596 -14.62 12.14 3.88
CA TYR A 596 -13.33 12.44 3.27
C TYR A 596 -13.47 12.78 1.78
N HIS A 597 -14.14 11.93 1.00
CA HIS A 597 -14.25 12.07 -0.45
C HIS A 597 -15.69 11.88 -0.94
N GLY A 598 -16.11 12.71 -1.90
CA GLY A 598 -17.39 12.54 -2.57
C GLY A 598 -17.32 11.43 -3.62
N LEU A 599 -16.37 11.55 -4.56
CA LEU A 599 -16.18 10.61 -5.66
C LEU A 599 -14.73 10.13 -5.74
N ILE A 600 -14.55 8.81 -5.70
CA ILE A 600 -13.28 8.14 -6.03
C ILE A 600 -13.51 7.35 -7.32
N VAL A 601 -12.70 7.60 -8.35
CA VAL A 601 -12.73 6.84 -9.63
C VAL A 601 -11.43 6.06 -9.79
N ASN A 602 -11.51 4.73 -9.68
CA ASN A 602 -10.39 3.81 -9.90
C ASN A 602 -10.46 3.11 -11.27
N GLY A 603 -11.65 2.97 -11.86
CA GLY A 603 -11.85 2.36 -13.17
C GLY A 603 -11.39 3.25 -14.34
N ASP A 604 -10.94 2.61 -15.41
CA ASP A 604 -10.51 3.26 -16.66
C ASP A 604 -11.71 3.61 -17.56
N ASP A 605 -11.55 4.58 -18.47
CA ASP A 605 -12.55 5.02 -19.47
C ASP A 605 -13.92 5.51 -18.91
N VAL A 606 -14.02 5.66 -17.58
CA VAL A 606 -15.19 6.23 -16.88
C VAL A 606 -15.49 7.64 -17.40
N THR A 607 -16.77 7.90 -17.69
CA THR A 607 -17.23 9.20 -18.19
C THR A 607 -18.35 9.76 -17.32
N CYS A 608 -18.11 10.95 -16.76
CA CYS A 608 -19.09 11.71 -15.98
C CYS A 608 -19.68 12.86 -16.79
N TYR A 609 -21.00 12.88 -16.93
CA TYR A 609 -21.77 14.01 -17.45
C TYR A 609 -22.50 14.70 -16.29
N ALA A 610 -22.31 16.02 -16.14
CA ALA A 610 -22.94 16.84 -15.10
C ALA A 610 -22.65 16.35 -13.66
N LEU A 611 -21.40 16.52 -13.22
CA LEU A 611 -20.97 16.18 -11.87
C LEU A 611 -21.05 17.42 -10.94
N PHE A 612 -21.95 17.37 -9.96
CA PHE A 612 -22.00 18.33 -8.85
C PHE A 612 -21.49 17.61 -7.59
N ASN A 613 -20.45 18.12 -6.93
CA ASN A 613 -19.79 17.42 -5.82
C ASN A 613 -19.23 18.44 -4.81
N GLU A 614 -19.68 18.40 -3.55
CA GLU A 614 -19.58 19.55 -2.65
C GLU A 614 -19.25 19.19 -1.19
N HIS A 615 -18.47 20.08 -0.58
CA HIS A 615 -18.18 20.23 0.85
C HIS A 615 -17.40 19.11 1.56
N PHE A 616 -16.69 18.24 0.82
CA PHE A 616 -15.91 17.15 1.41
C PHE A 616 -14.59 17.63 2.05
N GLN A 617 -14.14 16.89 3.07
CA GLN A 617 -13.03 17.31 3.93
C GLN A 617 -11.65 17.10 3.29
N LYS A 618 -11.49 16.07 2.45
CA LYS A 618 -10.31 15.90 1.60
C LYS A 618 -10.66 16.34 0.16
N TYR A 619 -10.17 15.61 -0.85
CA TYR A 619 -10.50 15.85 -2.26
C TYR A 619 -11.96 15.47 -2.52
N ASP A 620 -12.79 16.40 -2.99
CA ASP A 620 -14.20 16.08 -3.31
C ASP A 620 -14.26 15.04 -4.43
N THR A 621 -13.49 15.24 -5.50
CA THR A 621 -13.26 14.27 -6.58
C THR A 621 -11.79 13.84 -6.63
N LEU A 622 -11.54 12.54 -6.51
CA LEU A 622 -10.24 11.90 -6.70
C LEU A 622 -10.30 10.91 -7.88
N TRP A 623 -9.47 11.14 -8.90
CA TRP A 623 -9.45 10.36 -10.14
C TRP A 623 -8.13 9.61 -10.32
N ASN A 624 -8.18 8.28 -10.26
CA ASN A 624 -7.02 7.38 -10.30
C ASN A 624 -6.93 6.58 -11.62
N GLY A 625 -8.05 6.36 -12.31
CA GLY A 625 -8.14 5.62 -13.58
C GLY A 625 -7.72 6.43 -14.83
N GLU A 626 -7.32 5.73 -15.87
CA GLU A 626 -6.94 6.28 -17.18
C GLU A 626 -8.15 6.61 -18.06
N ASN A 627 -7.92 7.42 -19.10
CA ASN A 627 -8.89 7.82 -20.14
C ASN A 627 -10.17 8.48 -19.62
N GLY A 628 -10.18 8.90 -18.35
CA GLY A 628 -11.33 9.50 -17.69
C GLY A 628 -11.84 10.76 -18.38
N ALA A 629 -13.16 10.99 -18.31
CA ALA A 629 -13.79 12.17 -18.87
C ALA A 629 -14.80 12.82 -17.90
N THR A 630 -14.75 14.14 -17.74
CA THR A 630 -15.76 14.94 -17.03
C THR A 630 -16.26 16.07 -17.92
N TYR A 631 -17.54 16.04 -18.27
CA TYR A 631 -18.24 17.11 -18.97
C TYR A 631 -19.11 17.85 -17.96
N PHE A 632 -18.73 19.10 -17.66
CA PHE A 632 -19.21 19.93 -16.57
C PHE A 632 -18.88 19.40 -15.16
N TYR A 633 -18.32 20.30 -14.35
CA TYR A 633 -18.14 20.11 -12.92
C TYR A 633 -18.62 21.35 -12.16
N GLN A 634 -19.30 21.15 -11.05
CA GLN A 634 -19.53 22.19 -10.05
C GLN A 634 -19.16 21.66 -8.66
N ASN A 635 -18.50 22.52 -7.88
CA ASN A 635 -18.09 22.27 -6.51
C ASN A 635 -18.17 23.55 -5.69
N GLU A 636 -18.57 23.40 -4.44
CA GLU A 636 -18.21 24.30 -3.37
C GLU A 636 -17.36 23.54 -2.35
N LYS A 637 -16.30 24.15 -1.83
CA LYS A 637 -15.49 23.51 -0.78
C LYS A 637 -16.21 23.53 0.58
N CYS A 638 -15.75 22.69 1.49
CA CYS A 638 -16.24 22.63 2.86
C CYS A 638 -16.20 24.01 3.52
N TYR A 639 -17.31 24.46 4.10
CA TYR A 639 -17.39 25.79 4.74
C TYR A 639 -16.67 25.82 6.09
N ASP A 640 -16.43 24.63 6.66
CA ASP A 640 -16.22 24.36 8.07
C ASP A 640 -14.85 23.87 8.56
N PRO A 641 -13.72 23.99 7.83
CA PRO A 641 -12.39 23.79 8.40
C PRO A 641 -12.16 24.64 9.66
N ILE A 642 -11.83 23.99 10.79
CA ILE A 642 -11.69 24.66 12.09
C ILE A 642 -10.37 25.42 12.30
N SER A 643 -9.35 25.11 11.50
CA SER A 643 -8.09 25.87 11.37
C SER A 643 -7.35 25.42 10.10
N GLN A 644 -6.37 26.19 9.65
CA GLN A 644 -5.56 25.81 8.50
C GLN A 644 -4.76 24.53 8.78
N GLU A 645 -4.20 24.39 9.98
CA GLU A 645 -3.39 23.22 10.38
C GLU A 645 -4.23 21.93 10.48
N ALA A 646 -5.55 22.05 10.69
CA ALA A 646 -6.47 20.92 10.64
C ALA A 646 -6.87 20.53 9.21
N TRP A 647 -6.47 21.33 8.21
CA TRP A 647 -6.88 21.20 6.81
C TRP A 647 -5.69 21.49 5.86
N MET A 648 -4.72 20.58 5.89
CA MET A 648 -3.55 20.55 5.00
C MET A 648 -3.52 19.25 4.20
N SER A 649 -2.98 19.32 2.99
CA SER A 649 -2.65 18.17 2.13
C SER A 649 -1.14 18.10 1.86
N HIS A 650 -0.72 17.08 1.10
CA HIS A 650 0.66 16.76 0.76
C HIS A 650 1.56 16.64 2.00
N ASN A 651 1.14 15.83 2.98
CA ASN A 651 1.85 15.61 4.24
C ASN A 651 2.19 16.94 4.98
N ASP A 652 1.16 17.75 5.20
CA ASP A 652 1.18 19.06 5.88
C ASP A 652 1.92 20.19 5.15
N SER A 653 2.06 20.13 3.82
CA SER A 653 2.83 21.12 3.03
C SER A 653 2.01 22.05 2.12
N VAL A 654 0.75 21.72 1.85
CA VAL A 654 -0.15 22.50 0.97
C VAL A 654 -1.45 22.83 1.70
N ASN A 655 -1.93 24.08 1.57
CA ASN A 655 -3.14 24.54 2.25
C ASN A 655 -4.39 23.92 1.59
N GLY A 656 -5.18 23.17 2.37
CA GLY A 656 -6.42 22.55 1.93
C GLY A 656 -6.26 21.40 0.92
N TYR A 657 -7.39 20.85 0.48
CA TYR A 657 -7.48 19.78 -0.51
C TYR A 657 -8.26 20.24 -1.73
N ALA A 658 -7.70 20.04 -2.92
CA ALA A 658 -8.32 20.42 -4.19
C ALA A 658 -9.73 19.85 -4.37
N ALA A 659 -10.58 20.58 -5.10
CA ALA A 659 -11.91 20.10 -5.45
C ALA A 659 -11.85 18.94 -6.45
N TYR A 660 -10.83 18.93 -7.30
CA TYR A 660 -10.67 17.95 -8.38
C TYR A 660 -9.18 17.53 -8.48
N LYS A 661 -8.86 16.33 -7.99
CA LYS A 661 -7.52 15.73 -8.06
C LYS A 661 -7.50 14.63 -9.12
N VAL A 662 -6.60 14.76 -10.10
CA VAL A 662 -6.16 13.64 -10.94
C VAL A 662 -4.85 13.11 -10.35
N ALA A 663 -4.77 11.80 -10.16
CA ALA A 663 -3.60 11.13 -9.59
C ALA A 663 -2.41 11.16 -10.55
N ASN A 664 -1.19 11.16 -10.02
CA ASN A 664 0.00 11.48 -10.81
C ASN A 664 0.48 10.35 -11.74
N ASN A 665 0.03 9.12 -11.46
CA ASN A 665 0.19 7.98 -12.35
C ASN A 665 -0.61 8.16 -13.65
N VAL A 666 -1.76 8.85 -13.63
CA VAL A 666 -2.64 9.01 -14.81
C VAL A 666 -1.91 9.73 -15.96
N LYS A 667 -2.12 9.26 -17.18
CA LYS A 667 -1.49 9.78 -18.40
C LYS A 667 -2.51 10.38 -19.36
N ASN A 668 -3.76 9.94 -19.33
CA ASN A 668 -4.84 10.39 -20.19
C ASN A 668 -6.06 10.77 -19.33
N HIS A 669 -6.50 12.03 -19.40
CA HIS A 669 -7.70 12.50 -18.70
C HIS A 669 -8.27 13.75 -19.37
N TYR A 670 -9.59 13.88 -19.41
CA TYR A 670 -10.26 15.08 -19.92
C TYR A 670 -11.26 15.65 -18.92
N ALA A 671 -11.16 16.94 -18.61
CA ALA A 671 -12.22 17.64 -17.90
C ALA A 671 -12.48 19.01 -18.55
N VAL A 672 -13.76 19.37 -18.71
CA VAL A 672 -14.14 20.63 -19.35
C VAL A 672 -15.36 21.28 -18.69
N GLY A 673 -15.29 22.60 -18.46
CA GLY A 673 -16.36 23.37 -17.83
C GLY A 673 -16.45 23.17 -16.32
N LEU A 674 -15.38 23.48 -15.57
CA LEU A 674 -15.29 23.27 -14.13
C LEU A 674 -15.54 24.58 -13.35
N GLY A 675 -16.41 24.57 -12.35
CA GLY A 675 -16.59 25.65 -11.39
C GLY A 675 -16.29 25.20 -9.96
N MET A 676 -15.42 25.91 -9.24
CA MET A 676 -15.07 25.60 -7.84
C MET A 676 -15.18 26.87 -6.99
N TYR A 677 -16.02 26.86 -5.95
CA TYR A 677 -16.39 28.08 -5.22
C TYR A 677 -15.84 28.07 -3.78
N ASN A 678 -15.24 29.20 -3.42
CA ASN A 678 -14.73 29.53 -2.09
C ASN A 678 -15.86 30.15 -1.27
N VAL A 679 -16.25 29.52 -0.18
CA VAL A 679 -17.34 30.00 0.68
C VAL A 679 -16.84 30.25 2.11
N PHE A 680 -16.31 29.23 2.81
CA PHE A 680 -15.63 29.35 4.11
C PHE A 680 -16.36 30.25 5.14
N ILE A 681 -17.69 30.13 5.25
CA ILE A 681 -18.54 31.01 6.08
C ILE A 681 -18.90 30.45 7.48
N TYR A 682 -18.66 29.17 7.77
CA TYR A 682 -19.25 28.52 8.95
C TYR A 682 -18.37 27.41 9.51
N THR A 683 -17.69 27.64 10.64
CA THR A 683 -16.77 26.66 11.28
C THR A 683 -17.42 25.82 12.40
N GLY A 684 -18.74 25.65 12.37
CA GLY A 684 -19.51 24.98 13.42
C GLY A 684 -19.85 25.88 14.62
N PRO A 685 -20.66 25.40 15.59
CA PRO A 685 -21.14 26.20 16.73
C PRO A 685 -20.08 26.47 17.81
N THR A 686 -18.91 25.85 17.72
CA THR A 686 -17.83 25.91 18.73
C THR A 686 -16.70 26.87 18.33
N TYR A 687 -16.58 27.21 17.05
CA TYR A 687 -15.55 28.08 16.48
C TYR A 687 -16.20 29.26 15.78
N ASP A 688 -15.59 30.44 15.87
CA ASP A 688 -16.09 31.65 15.22
C ASP A 688 -15.49 31.78 13.81
N SER A 689 -16.31 31.65 12.77
CA SER A 689 -15.85 31.78 11.38
C SER A 689 -15.38 33.20 11.04
N SER A 690 -15.74 34.20 11.85
CA SER A 690 -15.16 35.55 11.75
C SER A 690 -13.77 35.68 12.39
N GLU A 691 -13.23 34.62 13.03
CA GLU A 691 -11.86 34.57 13.55
C GLU A 691 -10.95 33.56 12.82
N VAL A 692 -11.50 32.54 12.16
CA VAL A 692 -10.74 31.45 11.50
C VAL A 692 -10.43 31.77 10.03
N GLN A 693 -9.16 32.11 9.76
CA GLN A 693 -8.67 32.40 8.41
C GLN A 693 -8.27 31.10 7.68
N ILE A 694 -8.93 30.76 6.56
CA ILE A 694 -8.67 29.56 5.76
C ILE A 694 -8.24 29.92 4.33
N GLN A 695 -7.30 29.14 3.80
CA GLN A 695 -6.86 29.18 2.41
C GLN A 695 -6.91 27.78 1.80
N LEU A 696 -7.22 27.73 0.51
CA LEU A 696 -6.95 26.59 -0.37
C LEU A 696 -5.89 27.04 -1.38
N ASP A 697 -4.80 26.30 -1.50
CA ASP A 697 -3.76 26.68 -2.46
C ASP A 697 -4.19 26.43 -3.90
N ASN A 698 -4.85 25.29 -4.18
CA ASN A 698 -5.24 24.87 -5.53
C ASN A 698 -6.66 24.34 -5.57
N ALA A 699 -7.50 24.86 -6.47
CA ALA A 699 -8.83 24.30 -6.71
C ALA A 699 -8.78 23.00 -7.53
N ILE A 700 -7.80 22.85 -8.42
CA ILE A 700 -7.59 21.68 -9.27
C ILE A 700 -6.13 21.23 -9.18
N GLU A 701 -5.90 19.91 -9.18
CA GLU A 701 -4.56 19.32 -9.14
C GLU A 701 -4.45 18.18 -10.16
N VAL A 702 -3.45 18.23 -11.05
CA VAL A 702 -3.29 17.26 -12.15
C VAL A 702 -1.82 16.98 -12.47
N PRO A 703 -1.46 15.81 -13.03
CA PRO A 703 -0.11 15.57 -13.53
C PRO A 703 0.22 16.39 -14.78
N ASN A 704 1.52 16.66 -14.98
CA ASN A 704 2.06 17.11 -16.26
C ASN A 704 2.13 15.96 -17.26
N SER A 705 1.00 15.64 -17.90
CA SER A 705 0.94 14.69 -19.02
C SER A 705 0.46 15.39 -20.30
N GLU A 706 0.87 14.86 -21.46
CA GLU A 706 0.46 15.36 -22.79
C GLU A 706 -1.06 15.22 -23.00
N ASN A 707 -1.66 14.12 -22.53
CA ASN A 707 -3.08 13.81 -22.71
C ASN A 707 -3.93 14.07 -21.46
N VAL A 708 -3.41 14.78 -20.46
CA VAL A 708 -4.21 15.29 -19.34
C VAL A 708 -4.55 16.75 -19.63
N ILE A 709 -5.82 16.98 -19.98
CA ILE A 709 -6.32 18.23 -20.55
C ILE A 709 -7.48 18.73 -19.69
N ILE A 710 -7.34 19.94 -19.14
CA ILE A 710 -8.40 20.67 -18.44
C ILE A 710 -8.77 21.90 -19.27
N GLU A 711 -10.06 22.15 -19.51
CA GLU A 711 -10.53 23.30 -20.30
C GLU A 711 -11.67 24.05 -19.62
N ASN A 712 -11.74 25.38 -19.79
CA ASN A 712 -12.77 26.26 -19.22
C ASN A 712 -13.05 25.97 -17.73
N ALA A 713 -12.10 26.34 -16.86
CA ALA A 713 -12.26 26.23 -15.41
C ALA A 713 -12.35 27.62 -14.76
N CYS A 714 -13.17 27.79 -13.73
CA CYS A 714 -13.23 29.05 -12.96
C CYS A 714 -13.30 28.84 -11.46
N ILE A 715 -12.70 29.77 -10.73
CA ILE A 715 -12.88 29.92 -9.28
C ILE A 715 -13.63 31.21 -8.98
N GLN A 716 -14.48 31.17 -7.96
CA GLN A 716 -15.29 32.30 -7.49
C GLN A 716 -15.27 32.33 -5.97
N THR A 717 -15.33 33.51 -5.36
CA THR A 717 -15.53 33.64 -3.90
C THR A 717 -16.90 34.20 -3.54
N PHE A 718 -17.53 33.57 -2.56
CA PHE A 718 -18.78 33.96 -1.92
C PHE A 718 -18.60 34.29 -0.42
N ALA A 719 -17.38 34.15 0.10
CA ALA A 719 -17.02 34.58 1.45
C ALA A 719 -17.31 36.07 1.68
N ASN A 720 -17.67 36.43 2.91
CA ASN A 720 -18.09 37.77 3.29
C ASN A 720 -16.93 38.79 3.28
N ASP A 721 -17.17 39.97 2.69
CA ASP A 721 -16.20 41.07 2.58
C ASP A 721 -15.81 41.66 3.95
N ASP A 722 -16.67 41.54 4.98
CA ASP A 722 -16.48 42.12 6.31
C ASP A 722 -15.77 41.19 7.34
N ASP A 723 -15.59 39.90 7.02
CA ASP A 723 -14.99 38.89 7.92
C ASP A 723 -13.45 38.72 7.70
N VAL A 724 -12.83 37.68 8.27
CA VAL A 724 -11.40 37.37 8.06
C VAL A 724 -11.10 36.89 6.63
N LEU A 725 -9.85 37.06 6.20
CA LEU A 725 -9.42 36.85 4.81
C LEU A 725 -9.47 35.38 4.34
N GLN A 726 -10.55 35.01 3.65
CA GLN A 726 -10.72 33.70 3.02
C GLN A 726 -10.15 33.68 1.60
N LYS A 727 -9.40 32.65 1.19
CA LYS A 727 -8.71 32.61 -0.13
C LYS A 727 -8.77 31.26 -0.83
N PHE A 728 -8.94 31.29 -2.16
CA PHE A 728 -8.35 30.30 -3.05
C PHE A 728 -7.16 30.96 -3.73
N ASN A 729 -5.94 30.45 -3.57
CA ASN A 729 -4.74 31.11 -4.08
C ASN A 729 -4.54 30.89 -5.59
N HIS A 730 -4.87 29.70 -6.11
CA HIS A 730 -4.69 29.32 -7.52
C HIS A 730 -5.85 28.48 -8.08
N ILE A 731 -6.00 28.52 -9.40
CA ILE A 731 -6.99 27.71 -10.13
C ILE A 731 -6.49 26.27 -10.25
N ILE A 732 -5.22 26.09 -10.63
CA ILE A 732 -4.62 24.77 -10.89
C ILE A 732 -3.11 24.80 -10.66
N ASN A 733 -2.53 23.78 -10.03
CA ASN A 733 -1.08 23.55 -9.92
C ASN A 733 -0.22 24.82 -9.69
N GLY A 734 -0.57 25.65 -8.71
CA GLY A 734 0.15 26.87 -8.35
C GLY A 734 0.01 28.04 -9.34
N VAL A 735 -0.95 27.99 -10.28
CA VAL A 735 -1.17 29.04 -11.30
C VAL A 735 -2.64 29.43 -11.51
N GLY A 736 -2.80 30.55 -12.23
CA GLY A 736 -4.05 31.30 -12.27
C GLY A 736 -4.13 32.28 -11.11
N ASN A 737 -4.88 33.35 -11.31
CA ASN A 737 -5.13 34.33 -10.26
C ASN A 737 -6.09 33.72 -9.23
N GLY A 738 -5.79 33.91 -7.95
CA GLY A 738 -6.66 33.55 -6.84
C GLY A 738 -7.88 34.46 -6.69
N VAL A 739 -8.81 34.04 -5.85
CA VAL A 739 -9.97 34.83 -5.38
C VAL A 739 -9.94 34.92 -3.86
N SER A 740 -10.29 36.09 -3.32
CA SER A 740 -10.27 36.34 -1.88
C SER A 740 -11.34 37.32 -1.44
N SER A 741 -11.83 37.15 -0.21
CA SER A 741 -12.76 38.06 0.47
C SER A 741 -12.40 38.18 1.94
N GLY A 742 -12.90 39.21 2.63
CA GLY A 742 -12.53 39.53 4.01
C GLY A 742 -11.22 40.30 4.16
N THR A 743 -10.73 40.46 5.38
CA THR A 743 -9.47 41.18 5.71
C THR A 743 -8.62 40.41 6.73
N ASP A 744 -7.31 40.33 6.49
CA ASP A 744 -6.33 39.72 7.39
C ASP A 744 -6.13 40.64 8.61
N PRO A 745 -6.43 40.18 9.85
CA PRO A 745 -6.39 41.00 11.05
C PRO A 745 -4.96 41.30 11.54
N VAL A 746 -3.95 40.60 11.01
CA VAL A 746 -2.52 40.74 11.34
C VAL A 746 -1.79 41.62 10.33
N THR A 747 -1.98 41.38 9.03
CA THR A 747 -1.28 42.11 7.96
C THR A 747 -2.05 43.32 7.43
N GLY A 748 -3.39 43.30 7.52
CA GLY A 748 -4.27 44.28 6.89
C GLY A 748 -4.44 44.09 5.37
N GLU A 749 -4.12 42.91 4.83
CA GLU A 749 -4.51 42.52 3.46
C GLU A 749 -6.03 42.41 3.36
N THR A 750 -6.66 43.19 2.48
CA THR A 750 -8.10 43.09 2.16
C THR A 750 -8.28 42.36 0.84
N GLY A 751 -9.25 41.45 0.78
CA GLY A 751 -9.61 40.68 -0.40
C GLY A 751 -10.24 41.50 -1.53
N GLU A 752 -10.55 40.82 -2.63
CA GLU A 752 -11.18 41.42 -3.83
C GLU A 752 -12.72 41.49 -3.73
N GLY A 753 -13.28 40.95 -2.66
CA GLY A 753 -14.71 40.65 -2.52
C GLY A 753 -15.17 39.67 -3.59
N TRP A 754 -16.48 39.66 -3.87
CA TRP A 754 -17.16 38.76 -4.83
C TRP A 754 -16.51 38.74 -6.25
N SER A 755 -15.50 37.91 -6.48
CA SER A 755 -14.58 37.96 -7.63
C SER A 755 -14.50 36.59 -8.32
N ARG A 756 -14.39 36.57 -9.66
CA ARG A 756 -14.17 35.37 -10.47
C ARG A 756 -12.85 35.44 -11.20
N GLN A 757 -12.09 34.35 -11.17
CA GLN A 757 -10.93 34.11 -12.02
C GLN A 757 -11.16 32.86 -12.89
N PHE A 758 -10.56 32.81 -14.07
CA PHE A 758 -10.81 31.73 -15.04
C PHE A 758 -9.53 31.25 -15.76
N LEU A 759 -9.61 30.04 -16.29
CA LEU A 759 -8.63 29.34 -17.08
C LEU A 759 -9.32 28.83 -18.35
N LEU A 760 -8.70 29.07 -19.51
CA LEU A 760 -9.17 28.51 -20.78
C LEU A 760 -8.67 27.09 -20.97
N SER A 761 -7.42 26.82 -20.63
CA SER A 761 -6.84 25.48 -20.74
C SER A 761 -5.64 25.23 -19.82
N TYR A 762 -5.42 23.96 -19.51
CA TYR A 762 -4.21 23.38 -18.95
C TYR A 762 -3.85 22.10 -19.71
N GLN A 763 -2.59 21.98 -20.13
CA GLN A 763 -2.05 20.76 -20.74
C GLN A 763 -0.53 20.71 -20.51
N ASN A 764 -0.02 19.58 -20.02
CA ASN A 764 1.42 19.30 -19.90
C ASN A 764 2.28 20.47 -19.34
N GLY A 765 1.93 21.00 -18.17
CA GLY A 765 2.67 22.10 -17.53
C GLY A 765 2.53 23.46 -18.23
N THR A 766 1.57 23.62 -19.14
CA THR A 766 1.21 24.89 -19.80
C THR A 766 -0.24 25.27 -19.49
N ALA A 767 -0.45 26.47 -18.98
CA ALA A 767 -1.78 27.01 -18.67
C ALA A 767 -2.06 28.31 -19.44
N VAL A 768 -3.31 28.48 -19.87
CA VAL A 768 -3.83 29.72 -20.45
C VAL A 768 -4.88 30.29 -19.51
N VAL A 769 -4.53 31.36 -18.79
CA VAL A 769 -5.32 31.92 -17.67
C VAL A 769 -5.80 33.34 -17.96
N GLY A 770 -6.96 33.69 -17.40
CA GLY A 770 -7.47 35.06 -17.43
C GLY A 770 -6.50 36.04 -16.77
N LYS A 771 -6.28 37.19 -17.42
CA LYS A 771 -5.49 38.29 -16.85
C LYS A 771 -6.12 38.84 -15.59
N LYS A 772 -5.29 39.23 -14.62
CA LYS A 772 -5.78 39.83 -13.37
C LYS A 772 -6.44 41.18 -13.66
N ASN A 773 -7.75 41.26 -13.42
CA ASN A 773 -8.52 42.50 -13.51
C ASN A 773 -8.08 43.50 -12.43
N THR A 774 -8.09 44.79 -12.76
CA THR A 774 -8.20 45.85 -11.74
C THR A 774 -9.64 45.96 -11.23
N LEU A 775 -9.85 46.70 -10.12
CA LEU A 775 -11.18 46.92 -9.53
C LEU A 775 -12.21 47.47 -10.53
N ASP A 776 -11.82 48.40 -11.41
CA ASP A 776 -12.70 49.00 -12.42
C ASP A 776 -12.98 48.05 -13.61
N GLU A 777 -12.23 46.95 -13.74
CA GLU A 777 -12.33 45.97 -14.83
C GLU A 777 -13.07 44.69 -14.38
N LYS A 778 -13.59 44.64 -13.15
CA LYS A 778 -14.23 43.46 -12.56
C LYS A 778 -15.34 42.91 -13.47
N GLY A 779 -15.24 41.61 -13.81
CA GLY A 779 -16.18 40.92 -14.72
C GLY A 779 -15.97 41.17 -16.22
N LYS A 780 -14.98 41.98 -16.63
CA LYS A 780 -14.65 42.23 -18.05
C LYS A 780 -13.59 41.26 -18.58
N TYR A 781 -13.65 40.94 -19.87
CA TYR A 781 -12.57 40.22 -20.54
C TYR A 781 -11.47 41.18 -20.97
N ILE A 782 -10.32 41.09 -20.30
CA ILE A 782 -9.12 41.90 -20.60
C ILE A 782 -8.00 41.07 -21.28
N GLY A 783 -8.32 39.84 -21.70
CA GLY A 783 -7.39 38.90 -22.33
C GLY A 783 -6.85 37.83 -21.39
N VAL A 784 -5.88 37.07 -21.88
CA VAL A 784 -5.24 35.95 -21.19
C VAL A 784 -3.72 36.08 -21.16
N ASP A 785 -3.11 35.40 -20.19
CA ASP A 785 -1.67 35.12 -20.11
C ASP A 785 -1.42 33.63 -20.33
N VAL A 786 -0.23 33.29 -20.84
CA VAL A 786 0.23 31.91 -21.02
C VAL A 786 1.38 31.68 -20.05
N ILE A 787 1.29 30.61 -19.26
CA ILE A 787 2.29 30.22 -18.25
C ILE A 787 2.79 28.82 -18.61
N GLU A 788 4.10 28.66 -18.78
CA GLU A 788 4.77 27.42 -19.19
C GLU A 788 5.72 26.91 -18.10
N ASN A 789 6.10 25.64 -18.17
CA ASN A 789 7.02 24.97 -17.21
C ASN A 789 6.47 24.93 -15.77
N ILE A 790 5.15 24.85 -15.64
CA ILE A 790 4.45 24.70 -14.37
C ILE A 790 4.85 23.34 -13.76
N LYS A 791 5.14 23.31 -12.46
CA LYS A 791 5.33 22.04 -11.74
C LYS A 791 3.96 21.47 -11.36
N ALA A 792 3.71 20.19 -11.68
CA ALA A 792 2.66 19.44 -11.02
C ALA A 792 3.06 19.14 -9.58
N LEU A 793 2.07 19.12 -8.68
CA LEU A 793 2.27 18.70 -7.29
C LEU A 793 2.52 17.19 -7.21
N GLY A 794 3.11 16.79 -6.09
CA GLY A 794 3.38 15.40 -5.74
C GLY A 794 2.11 14.61 -5.42
N ASP A 795 2.28 13.45 -4.78
CA ASP A 795 1.17 12.69 -4.21
C ASP A 795 0.86 13.18 -2.78
N ASP A 796 -0.28 12.77 -2.23
CA ASP A 796 -0.65 13.00 -0.83
C ASP A 796 -0.61 11.68 -0.02
N ASP A 797 -0.69 11.77 1.30
CA ASP A 797 -0.62 10.64 2.24
C ASP A 797 0.64 9.75 2.06
N ILE A 798 1.78 10.34 1.67
CA ILE A 798 3.04 9.62 1.39
C ILE A 798 3.68 9.08 2.69
N ASP A 799 4.17 7.83 2.65
CA ASP A 799 4.83 7.15 3.78
C ASP A 799 6.29 7.62 4.01
N PHE A 800 6.44 8.89 4.40
CA PHE A 800 7.71 9.43 4.88
C PHE A 800 8.16 8.80 6.21
N GLU A 801 7.26 8.22 7.02
CA GLU A 801 7.62 7.58 8.29
C GLU A 801 8.47 6.32 8.07
N SER A 802 8.08 5.44 7.14
CA SER A 802 8.88 4.28 6.76
C SER A 802 10.23 4.68 6.14
N LEU A 803 10.27 5.75 5.34
CA LEU A 803 11.51 6.27 4.76
C LEU A 803 12.47 6.80 5.84
N GLN A 804 11.96 7.56 6.80
CA GLN A 804 12.73 8.06 7.94
C GLN A 804 13.24 6.89 8.80
N ALA A 805 12.37 5.92 9.11
CA ALA A 805 12.71 4.76 9.93
C ALA A 805 13.81 3.87 9.30
N ILE A 806 13.81 3.70 7.98
CA ILE A 806 14.87 2.94 7.30
C ILE A 806 16.17 3.75 7.16
N TYR A 807 16.08 5.06 6.93
CA TYR A 807 17.25 5.94 6.89
C TYR A 807 17.97 5.96 8.25
N ASP A 808 17.24 6.19 9.35
CA ASP A 808 17.79 6.24 10.71
C ASP A 808 18.43 4.91 11.15
N LYS A 809 17.89 3.78 10.66
CA LYS A 809 18.43 2.44 10.92
C LYS A 809 19.83 2.27 10.31
N TYR A 810 20.11 2.86 9.16
CA TYR A 810 21.31 2.58 8.36
C TYR A 810 22.30 3.74 8.24
N VAL A 811 21.92 4.99 8.54
CA VAL A 811 22.81 6.17 8.44
C VAL A 811 24.09 6.07 9.28
N ASN A 812 24.09 5.22 10.32
CA ASN A 812 25.26 4.94 11.17
C ASN A 812 25.81 3.51 11.02
N LEU A 813 25.54 2.84 9.88
CA LEU A 813 26.06 1.49 9.62
C LEU A 813 27.58 1.51 9.47
N ASP A 814 28.29 0.66 10.21
CA ASP A 814 29.74 0.51 10.08
C ASP A 814 30.07 -0.27 8.81
N THR A 815 30.58 0.44 7.81
CA THR A 815 30.92 -0.09 6.49
C THR A 815 32.36 -0.61 6.39
N SER A 816 33.15 -0.57 7.47
CA SER A 816 34.61 -0.85 7.44
C SER A 816 35.02 -2.30 7.16
N ASN A 817 34.06 -3.23 7.04
CA ASN A 817 34.30 -4.65 6.77
C ASN A 817 33.72 -5.08 5.40
N TYR A 818 33.41 -4.13 4.51
CA TYR A 818 32.78 -4.38 3.21
C TYR A 818 33.56 -3.74 2.06
N THR A 819 33.39 -4.27 0.86
CA THR A 819 34.07 -3.81 -0.36
C THR A 819 33.70 -2.36 -0.71
N GLU A 820 34.67 -1.57 -1.20
CA GLU A 820 34.44 -0.17 -1.59
C GLU A 820 33.26 -0.02 -2.60
N GLU A 821 33.12 -0.97 -3.53
CA GLU A 821 32.06 -0.98 -4.56
C GLU A 821 30.66 -1.18 -3.96
N SER A 822 30.48 -2.14 -3.04
CA SER A 822 29.17 -2.35 -2.39
C SER A 822 28.81 -1.20 -1.44
N VAL A 823 29.82 -0.59 -0.80
CA VAL A 823 29.66 0.60 0.05
C VAL A 823 29.30 1.85 -0.76
N GLU A 824 29.80 2.01 -2.00
CA GLU A 824 29.40 3.11 -2.90
C GLU A 824 27.91 3.01 -3.27
N VAL A 825 27.42 1.81 -3.63
CA VAL A 825 26.00 1.57 -3.93
C VAL A 825 25.11 1.87 -2.72
N PHE A 826 25.53 1.43 -1.52
CA PHE A 826 24.85 1.74 -0.26
C PHE A 826 24.79 3.25 0.03
N ASN A 827 25.92 3.96 -0.08
CA ASN A 827 25.98 5.39 0.17
C ASN A 827 25.11 6.20 -0.82
N ASN A 828 25.05 5.78 -2.09
CA ASN A 828 24.19 6.40 -3.08
C ASN A 828 22.71 6.22 -2.72
N ALA A 829 22.27 5.01 -2.39
CA ALA A 829 20.89 4.74 -1.96
C ALA A 829 20.52 5.49 -0.66
N LEU A 830 21.45 5.57 0.30
CA LEU A 830 21.28 6.31 1.54
C LEU A 830 21.16 7.82 1.29
N ASN A 831 21.94 8.37 0.35
CA ASN A 831 21.86 9.78 -0.03
C ASN A 831 20.55 10.10 -0.77
N THR A 832 20.07 9.24 -1.67
CA THR A 832 18.74 9.41 -2.29
C THR A 832 17.61 9.41 -1.25
N ALA A 833 17.66 8.51 -0.27
CA ALA A 833 16.69 8.52 0.84
C ALA A 833 16.76 9.83 1.66
N LYS A 834 17.97 10.35 1.91
CA LYS A 834 18.18 11.64 2.58
C LYS A 834 17.62 12.82 1.78
N GLU A 835 17.90 12.86 0.47
CA GLU A 835 17.46 13.93 -0.42
C GLU A 835 15.93 14.02 -0.49
N LEU A 836 15.23 12.88 -0.48
CA LEU A 836 13.76 12.84 -0.40
C LEU A 836 13.21 13.27 0.98
N LEU A 837 13.89 12.94 2.09
CA LEU A 837 13.51 13.40 3.42
C LEU A 837 13.73 14.92 3.63
N GLU A 838 14.68 15.50 2.89
CA GLU A 838 14.98 16.94 2.87
C GLU A 838 14.25 17.70 1.74
N ALA A 839 13.44 17.01 0.92
CA ALA A 839 12.74 17.59 -0.22
C ALA A 839 11.51 18.43 0.19
N ASP A 840 11.08 19.27 -0.75
CA ASP A 840 9.79 19.97 -0.66
C ASP A 840 8.65 18.97 -0.91
N ARG A 841 7.97 18.57 0.16
CA ARG A 841 6.96 17.49 0.17
C ARG A 841 5.84 17.72 -0.83
N ALA A 842 5.49 18.97 -1.11
CA ALA A 842 4.48 19.36 -2.08
C ALA A 842 4.77 18.86 -3.52
N TYR A 843 5.99 18.39 -3.80
CA TYR A 843 6.43 17.94 -5.13
C TYR A 843 7.02 16.52 -5.15
N VAL A 844 6.88 15.73 -4.07
CA VAL A 844 7.39 14.35 -3.98
C VAL A 844 6.32 13.36 -4.46
N TYR A 845 6.72 12.34 -5.21
CA TYR A 845 5.81 11.29 -5.69
C TYR A 845 5.98 10.01 -4.87
N SER A 846 4.89 9.29 -4.57
CA SER A 846 4.91 8.09 -3.73
C SER A 846 5.90 7.03 -4.24
N ILE A 847 5.97 6.87 -5.57
CA ILE A 847 6.88 5.93 -6.23
C ILE A 847 8.36 6.24 -6.00
N GLU A 848 8.73 7.51 -5.78
CA GLU A 848 10.12 7.90 -5.47
C GLU A 848 10.51 7.43 -4.07
N VAL A 849 9.59 7.61 -3.10
CA VAL A 849 9.76 7.16 -1.71
C VAL A 849 9.79 5.63 -1.63
N GLU A 850 8.86 4.93 -2.27
CA GLU A 850 8.87 3.47 -2.36
C GLU A 850 10.18 2.94 -3.00
N THR A 851 10.62 3.57 -4.09
CA THR A 851 11.86 3.22 -4.78
C THR A 851 13.08 3.46 -3.90
N ALA A 852 13.13 4.55 -3.14
CA ALA A 852 14.23 4.83 -2.22
C ALA A 852 14.27 3.84 -1.04
N ILE A 853 13.12 3.51 -0.44
CA ILE A 853 13.01 2.48 0.61
C ILE A 853 13.52 1.14 0.08
N ASN A 854 13.08 0.71 -1.10
CA ASN A 854 13.45 -0.58 -1.66
C ASN A 854 14.92 -0.61 -2.12
N SER A 855 15.42 0.47 -2.74
CA SER A 855 16.83 0.61 -3.11
C SER A 855 17.75 0.55 -1.89
N LEU A 856 17.39 1.20 -0.77
CA LEU A 856 18.19 1.18 0.45
C LEU A 856 18.16 -0.19 1.14
N LYS A 857 17.03 -0.91 1.16
CA LYS A 857 16.97 -2.32 1.61
C LYS A 857 17.92 -3.19 0.77
N ASN A 858 17.75 -3.14 -0.55
CA ASN A 858 18.54 -3.95 -1.48
C ASN A 858 20.03 -3.64 -1.40
N ALA A 859 20.44 -2.37 -1.24
CA ALA A 859 21.84 -2.01 -1.14
C ALA A 859 22.48 -2.54 0.16
N VAL A 860 21.75 -2.55 1.28
CA VAL A 860 22.22 -3.18 2.54
C VAL A 860 22.31 -4.70 2.42
N ASP A 861 21.30 -5.34 1.83
CA ASP A 861 21.26 -6.81 1.69
C ASP A 861 22.35 -7.34 0.72
N ASN A 862 22.92 -6.47 -0.12
CA ASN A 862 24.02 -6.78 -1.05
C ASN A 862 25.37 -6.15 -0.65
N LEU A 863 25.57 -5.78 0.62
CA LEU A 863 26.90 -5.40 1.13
C LEU A 863 27.84 -6.63 1.14
N GLU A 864 28.93 -6.56 0.38
CA GLU A 864 29.88 -7.68 0.21
C GLU A 864 31.05 -7.54 1.18
N SER A 865 31.34 -8.57 1.99
CA SER A 865 32.41 -8.50 3.00
C SER A 865 33.81 -8.52 2.39
N GLU A 866 34.73 -7.72 2.95
CA GLU A 866 36.15 -7.74 2.60
C GLU A 866 36.88 -8.88 3.33
N GLU A 867 37.72 -9.67 2.64
CA GLU A 867 38.49 -10.76 3.27
C GLU A 867 39.66 -10.24 4.13
N ILE A 868 39.37 -9.90 5.39
CA ILE A 868 40.40 -9.50 6.36
C ILE A 868 41.20 -10.71 6.85
N VAL A 869 42.45 -10.84 6.37
CA VAL A 869 43.39 -11.90 6.76
C VAL A 869 43.87 -11.73 8.21
N ASN A 870 43.58 -12.72 9.06
CA ASN A 870 43.81 -12.65 10.51
C ASN A 870 45.20 -13.16 10.91
N LYS A 871 46.13 -12.23 11.16
CA LYS A 871 47.53 -12.53 11.52
C LYS A 871 47.79 -12.70 13.01
N THR A 872 46.76 -12.66 13.87
CA THR A 872 46.92 -12.60 15.34
C THR A 872 47.69 -13.80 15.90
N ALA A 873 47.39 -15.01 15.43
CA ALA A 873 48.08 -16.22 15.89
C ALA A 873 49.55 -16.26 15.45
N LEU A 874 49.84 -15.85 14.21
CA LEU A 874 51.19 -15.73 13.66
C LEU A 874 52.03 -14.70 14.44
N GLN A 875 51.46 -13.54 14.77
CA GLN A 875 52.10 -12.53 15.62
C GLN A 875 52.50 -13.11 16.99
N ILE A 876 51.58 -13.80 17.67
CA ILE A 876 51.85 -14.43 18.98
C ILE A 876 52.99 -15.46 18.87
N ALA A 877 53.01 -16.30 17.82
CA ALA A 877 54.09 -17.26 17.61
C ALA A 877 55.44 -16.58 17.34
N VAL A 878 55.45 -15.50 16.55
CA VAL A 878 56.65 -14.67 16.30
C VAL A 878 57.15 -14.03 17.60
N ASP A 879 56.27 -13.52 18.45
CA ASP A 879 56.63 -12.92 19.74
C ASP A 879 57.20 -13.95 20.71
N VAL A 880 56.62 -15.15 20.79
CA VAL A 880 57.18 -16.27 21.57
C VAL A 880 58.57 -16.64 21.05
N ALA A 881 58.74 -16.80 19.73
CA ALA A 881 60.03 -17.14 19.14
C ALA A 881 61.10 -16.04 19.32
N ASN A 882 60.71 -14.76 19.30
CA ASN A 882 61.63 -13.64 19.56
C ASN A 882 62.22 -13.64 20.99
N ASN A 883 61.59 -14.33 21.95
CA ASN A 883 62.12 -14.47 23.32
C ASN A 883 63.18 -15.57 23.45
N VAL A 884 63.42 -16.37 22.41
CA VAL A 884 64.48 -17.41 22.41
C VAL A 884 65.84 -16.74 22.24
N THR A 885 66.68 -16.84 23.27
CA THR A 885 68.00 -16.18 23.28
C THR A 885 69.04 -16.90 22.42
N GLU A 886 70.05 -16.15 21.95
CA GLU A 886 71.19 -16.74 21.23
C GLU A 886 71.98 -17.74 22.08
N GLU A 887 71.97 -17.59 23.42
CA GLU A 887 72.53 -18.57 24.35
C GLU A 887 71.78 -19.90 24.32
N GLN A 888 70.44 -19.88 24.35
CA GLN A 888 69.61 -21.07 24.20
C GLN A 888 69.83 -21.73 22.82
N LEU A 889 69.84 -20.94 21.74
CA LEU A 889 70.12 -21.44 20.39
C LEU A 889 71.54 -21.99 20.21
N ASN A 890 72.51 -21.60 21.05
CA ASN A 890 73.84 -22.18 21.03
C ASN A 890 73.92 -23.52 21.78
N ASN A 891 72.91 -23.89 22.56
CA ASN A 891 72.85 -25.18 23.25
C ASN A 891 72.13 -26.27 22.45
N VAL A 892 71.23 -25.91 21.53
CA VAL A 892 70.56 -26.86 20.62
C VAL A 892 71.50 -27.38 19.53
N VAL A 893 71.12 -28.50 18.90
CA VAL A 893 71.83 -29.06 17.75
C VAL A 893 71.77 -28.10 16.53
N PRO A 894 72.83 -27.99 15.71
CA PRO A 894 72.88 -27.06 14.57
C PRO A 894 71.66 -27.14 13.63
N ALA A 895 71.20 -28.34 13.28
CA ALA A 895 70.04 -28.53 12.40
C ALA A 895 68.74 -27.89 12.93
N VAL A 896 68.56 -27.86 14.26
CA VAL A 896 67.41 -27.24 14.92
C VAL A 896 67.55 -25.72 14.95
N LYS A 897 68.76 -25.20 15.20
CA LYS A 897 69.03 -23.76 15.14
C LYS A 897 68.72 -23.18 13.76
N ASP A 898 69.10 -23.89 12.70
CA ASP A 898 68.84 -23.48 11.32
C ASP A 898 67.35 -23.57 10.96
N ALA A 899 66.66 -24.63 11.40
CA ALA A 899 65.21 -24.76 11.20
C ALA A 899 64.41 -23.65 11.90
N PHE A 900 64.74 -23.35 13.16
CA PHE A 900 64.12 -22.30 13.97
C PHE A 900 64.32 -20.91 13.37
N THR A 901 65.56 -20.55 13.03
CA THR A 901 65.87 -19.24 12.45
C THR A 901 65.22 -19.05 11.08
N THR A 902 65.16 -20.10 10.26
CA THR A 902 64.46 -20.08 8.95
C THR A 902 62.95 -19.89 9.12
N ALA A 903 62.32 -20.64 10.04
CA ALA A 903 60.88 -20.53 10.27
C ALA A 903 60.48 -19.15 10.82
N LEU A 904 61.26 -18.60 11.76
CA LEU A 904 61.04 -17.26 12.32
C LEU A 904 61.20 -16.14 11.27
N ALA A 905 62.18 -16.29 10.36
CA ALA A 905 62.35 -15.34 9.26
C ALA A 905 61.15 -15.38 8.27
N ASN A 906 60.68 -16.58 7.91
CA ASN A 906 59.53 -16.74 7.03
C ASN A 906 58.23 -16.21 7.68
N ALA A 907 58.01 -16.50 8.96
CA ALA A 907 56.87 -16.00 9.72
C ALA A 907 56.83 -14.46 9.76
N LYS A 908 57.96 -13.79 9.96
CA LYS A 908 58.06 -12.32 9.89
C LYS A 908 57.73 -11.77 8.50
N ILE A 909 58.25 -12.38 7.44
CA ILE A 909 57.95 -11.97 6.05
C ILE A 909 56.45 -12.05 5.75
N VAL A 910 55.78 -13.13 6.16
CA VAL A 910 54.34 -13.32 5.94
C VAL A 910 53.51 -12.37 6.82
N LEU A 911 53.96 -12.10 8.04
CA LEU A 911 53.36 -11.11 8.94
C LEU A 911 53.42 -9.69 8.34
N ASP A 912 54.57 -9.27 7.84
CA ASP A 912 54.80 -7.95 7.22
C ASP A 912 54.20 -7.80 5.81
N ASN A 913 53.91 -8.91 5.10
CA ASN A 913 53.35 -8.87 3.75
C ASN A 913 51.86 -8.44 3.75
N ALA A 914 51.58 -7.20 3.35
CA ALA A 914 50.21 -6.66 3.30
C ALA A 914 49.23 -7.45 2.42
N THR A 915 49.70 -8.27 1.47
CA THR A 915 48.85 -9.08 0.58
C THR A 915 48.96 -10.59 0.84
N ALA A 916 49.44 -11.01 2.01
CA ALA A 916 49.50 -12.44 2.36
C ALA A 916 48.08 -13.02 2.49
N THR A 917 47.83 -14.21 1.97
CA THR A 917 46.54 -14.89 2.14
C THR A 917 46.40 -15.52 3.53
N GLN A 918 45.17 -15.88 3.92
CA GLN A 918 44.92 -16.59 5.17
C GLN A 918 45.65 -17.94 5.22
N GLU A 919 45.72 -18.67 4.10
CA GLU A 919 46.44 -19.94 3.98
C GLU A 919 47.96 -19.75 4.16
N GLU A 920 48.54 -18.67 3.60
CA GLU A 920 49.97 -18.35 3.80
C GLU A 920 50.28 -18.02 5.27
N VAL A 921 49.38 -17.30 5.96
CA VAL A 921 49.51 -16.94 7.37
C VAL A 921 49.44 -18.16 8.28
N GLU A 922 48.52 -19.10 8.02
CA GLU A 922 48.38 -20.35 8.76
C GLU A 922 49.59 -21.28 8.53
N ALA A 923 50.03 -21.46 7.28
CA ALA A 923 51.21 -22.26 6.96
C ALA A 923 52.50 -21.70 7.60
N ALA A 924 52.64 -20.38 7.70
CA ALA A 924 53.76 -19.74 8.38
C ALA A 924 53.71 -19.94 9.91
N PHE A 925 52.51 -19.94 10.50
CA PHE A 925 52.30 -20.18 11.93
C PHE A 925 52.68 -21.62 12.31
N ASP A 926 52.16 -22.62 11.60
CA ASP A 926 52.42 -24.04 11.86
C ASP A 926 53.91 -24.37 11.76
N ARG A 927 54.59 -23.79 10.76
CA ARG A 927 56.03 -23.96 10.56
C ARG A 927 56.85 -23.39 11.71
N LEU A 928 56.48 -22.21 12.22
CA LEU A 928 57.16 -21.59 13.36
C LEU A 928 56.87 -22.34 14.67
N ALA A 929 55.61 -22.73 14.92
CA ALA A 929 55.21 -23.52 16.08
C ALA A 929 55.98 -24.85 16.15
N THR A 930 56.11 -25.55 15.03
CA THR A 930 56.90 -26.79 14.92
C THR A 930 58.38 -26.54 15.25
N ALA A 931 58.97 -25.46 14.73
CA ALA A 931 60.39 -25.18 14.96
C ALA A 931 60.69 -24.70 16.39
N ILE A 932 59.75 -24.03 17.06
CA ILE A 932 59.82 -23.71 18.51
C ILE A 932 59.90 -25.02 19.32
N GLN A 933 59.07 -26.03 19.01
CA GLN A 933 59.05 -27.31 19.72
C GLN A 933 60.35 -28.12 19.58
N MET A 934 61.09 -27.94 18.48
CA MET A 934 62.37 -28.63 18.28
C MET A 934 63.50 -28.12 19.18
N LEU A 935 63.34 -27.00 19.89
CA LEU A 935 64.40 -26.40 20.72
C LEU A 935 64.82 -27.26 21.94
N ASP A 936 64.13 -28.36 22.24
CA ASP A 936 64.51 -29.31 23.29
C ASP A 936 65.68 -30.25 22.88
N PHE A 937 66.05 -30.31 21.59
CA PHE A 937 67.16 -31.15 21.13
C PHE A 937 68.53 -30.49 21.37
N ILE A 938 69.08 -30.70 22.57
CA ILE A 938 70.37 -30.16 23.05
C ILE A 938 71.56 -31.02 22.59
N LYS A 939 72.65 -30.37 22.17
CA LYS A 939 73.91 -31.02 21.73
C LYS A 939 74.71 -31.61 22.90
N GLY A 940 75.37 -32.75 22.70
CA GLY A 940 76.17 -33.42 23.74
C GLY A 940 77.55 -32.80 23.99
N ASP A 941 78.00 -32.79 25.25
CA ASP A 941 79.38 -32.44 25.64
C ASP A 941 80.34 -33.61 25.37
N LYS A 942 81.18 -33.40 24.36
CA LYS A 942 82.17 -34.36 23.85
C LYS A 942 83.53 -34.29 24.56
N ALA A 943 83.71 -33.46 25.59
CA ALA A 943 85.00 -33.27 26.25
C ALA A 943 85.59 -34.58 26.81
N ALA A 944 84.77 -35.41 27.46
CA ALA A 944 85.19 -36.70 28.01
C ALA A 944 85.59 -37.70 26.92
N LEU A 945 84.75 -37.86 25.89
CA LEU A 945 85.00 -38.70 24.71
C LEU A 945 86.30 -38.32 24.02
N ARG A 946 86.48 -37.03 23.68
CA ARG A 946 87.70 -36.49 23.08
C ARG A 946 88.93 -36.77 23.94
N SER A 947 88.86 -36.49 25.25
CA SER A 947 90.00 -36.68 26.15
C SER A 947 90.43 -38.15 26.28
N PHE A 948 89.50 -39.09 26.23
CA PHE A 948 89.84 -40.51 26.31
C PHE A 948 90.40 -41.06 24.99
N ILE A 949 89.83 -40.66 23.84
CA ILE A 949 90.38 -40.96 22.51
C ILE A 949 91.87 -40.55 22.45
N THR A 950 92.19 -39.30 22.78
CA THR A 950 93.58 -38.79 22.79
C THR A 950 94.52 -39.54 23.73
N LYS A 951 94.01 -40.18 24.80
CA LYS A 951 94.85 -40.99 25.70
C LYS A 951 95.19 -42.36 25.14
N VAL A 952 94.34 -42.92 24.28
CA VAL A 952 94.45 -44.31 23.81
C VAL A 952 94.85 -44.42 22.34
N GLU A 953 94.82 -43.34 21.58
CA GLU A 953 95.20 -43.28 20.15
C GLU A 953 96.66 -43.71 19.87
N ASN A 954 97.54 -43.60 20.87
CA ASN A 954 98.97 -43.93 20.75
C ASN A 954 99.32 -45.33 21.28
N THR A 955 98.33 -46.20 21.49
CA THR A 955 98.58 -47.61 21.87
C THR A 955 99.15 -48.35 20.66
N VAL A 956 100.11 -49.26 20.86
CA VAL A 956 100.86 -49.93 19.78
C VAL A 956 100.36 -51.37 19.60
N GLU A 957 99.90 -51.73 18.40
CA GLU A 957 99.28 -53.04 18.10
C GLU A 957 100.21 -54.21 18.44
N GLU A 958 101.47 -54.11 18.03
CA GLU A 958 102.46 -55.19 18.08
C GLU A 958 102.88 -55.61 19.50
N GLU A 959 102.55 -54.80 20.52
CA GLU A 959 102.81 -55.14 21.93
C GLU A 959 101.76 -56.12 22.50
N TYR A 960 100.56 -56.20 21.90
CA TYR A 960 99.40 -56.88 22.47
C TYR A 960 98.91 -58.08 21.65
N THR A 961 98.18 -58.98 22.30
CA THR A 961 97.58 -60.15 21.63
C THR A 961 96.48 -59.72 20.64
N PRO A 962 96.47 -60.24 19.40
CA PRO A 962 95.57 -59.76 18.35
C PRO A 962 94.09 -59.70 18.74
N ALA A 963 93.63 -60.70 19.48
CA ALA A 963 92.23 -60.80 19.92
C ALA A 963 91.79 -59.64 20.85
N THR A 964 92.70 -59.12 21.68
CA THR A 964 92.37 -57.97 22.56
C THR A 964 92.45 -56.64 21.83
N TRP A 965 93.31 -56.55 20.82
CA TRP A 965 93.48 -55.35 20.00
C TRP A 965 92.26 -55.04 19.11
N THR A 966 91.73 -56.04 18.39
CA THR A 966 90.60 -55.83 17.46
C THR A 966 89.36 -55.23 18.14
N ALA A 967 89.06 -55.66 19.37
CA ALA A 967 87.92 -55.15 20.13
C ALA A 967 88.11 -53.67 20.57
N PHE A 968 89.36 -53.26 20.83
CA PHE A 968 89.71 -51.89 21.15
C PHE A 968 89.64 -50.96 19.93
N ALA A 969 90.16 -51.39 18.78
CA ALA A 969 90.13 -50.62 17.53
C ALA A 969 88.69 -50.24 17.09
N ALA A 970 87.75 -51.20 17.12
CA ALA A 970 86.35 -50.95 16.73
C ALA A 970 85.61 -49.97 17.66
N ALA A 971 85.91 -50.01 18.97
CA ALA A 971 85.36 -49.07 19.93
C ALA A 971 85.95 -47.66 19.75
N LEU A 972 87.22 -47.57 19.32
CA LEU A 972 87.90 -46.31 19.03
C LEU A 972 87.33 -45.64 17.77
N GLU A 973 87.05 -46.42 16.72
CA GLU A 973 86.37 -45.95 15.52
C GLU A 973 84.98 -45.37 15.84
N THR A 974 84.15 -46.12 16.57
CA THR A 974 82.83 -45.65 17.01
C THR A 974 82.92 -44.36 17.82
N GLY A 975 83.90 -44.26 18.72
CA GLY A 975 84.19 -43.04 19.47
C GLY A 975 84.53 -41.84 18.59
N ASN A 976 85.31 -42.05 17.53
CA ASN A 976 85.65 -40.99 16.58
C ASN A 976 84.45 -40.54 15.72
N THR A 977 83.57 -41.45 15.30
CA THR A 977 82.34 -41.10 14.57
C THR A 977 81.44 -40.20 15.39
N VAL A 978 81.13 -40.58 16.64
CA VAL A 978 80.31 -39.77 17.54
C VAL A 978 81.01 -38.46 17.93
N LEU A 979 82.35 -38.44 17.99
CA LEU A 979 83.10 -37.20 18.20
C LEU A 979 82.90 -36.20 17.04
N ALA A 980 82.80 -36.69 15.81
CA ALA A 980 82.69 -35.87 14.59
C ALA A 980 81.28 -35.33 14.29
N ASP A 981 80.20 -36.00 14.69
CA ASP A 981 78.82 -35.59 14.34
C ASP A 981 78.34 -34.34 15.12
N GLU A 982 78.29 -33.18 14.48
CA GLU A 982 77.92 -31.90 15.12
C GLU A 982 76.50 -31.88 15.75
N ASN A 983 75.61 -32.82 15.41
CA ASN A 983 74.27 -32.94 15.99
C ASN A 983 74.16 -34.01 17.10
N ALA A 984 75.22 -34.75 17.41
CA ALA A 984 75.17 -35.83 18.40
C ALA A 984 74.70 -35.33 19.78
N MET A 985 73.73 -36.03 20.37
CA MET A 985 73.15 -35.76 21.67
C MET A 985 73.99 -36.36 22.81
N GLN A 986 73.79 -35.90 24.05
CA GLN A 986 74.61 -36.34 25.20
C GLN A 986 74.61 -37.87 25.39
N GLU A 987 73.48 -38.54 25.19
CA GLU A 987 73.35 -39.99 25.34
C GLU A 987 74.25 -40.76 24.35
N GLU A 988 74.38 -40.29 23.12
CA GLU A 988 75.22 -40.92 22.10
C GLU A 988 76.71 -40.78 22.46
N VAL A 989 77.09 -39.59 22.95
CA VAL A 989 78.44 -39.27 23.41
C VAL A 989 78.87 -40.11 24.63
N ASP A 990 77.98 -40.25 25.61
CA ASP A 990 78.22 -41.02 26.84
C ASP A 990 78.37 -42.53 26.56
N ASN A 991 77.56 -43.06 25.65
CA ASN A 991 77.62 -44.45 25.20
C ASN A 991 78.93 -44.75 24.47
N ALA A 992 79.35 -43.87 23.55
CA ALA A 992 80.61 -44.01 22.84
C ALA A 992 81.83 -43.98 23.77
N TYR A 993 81.86 -43.06 24.74
CA TYR A 993 82.91 -42.98 25.76
C TYR A 993 82.99 -44.27 26.59
N THR A 994 81.85 -44.73 27.09
CA THR A 994 81.76 -45.90 27.97
C THR A 994 82.26 -47.18 27.31
N ASN A 995 81.99 -47.37 26.02
CA ASN A 995 82.42 -48.57 25.29
C ASN A 995 83.93 -48.55 24.99
N LEU A 996 84.48 -47.39 24.60
CA LEU A 996 85.92 -47.24 24.36
C LEU A 996 86.75 -47.48 25.63
N VAL A 997 86.33 -46.95 26.79
CA VAL A 997 86.99 -47.20 28.08
C VAL A 997 87.06 -48.69 28.42
N LYS A 998 85.95 -49.42 28.23
CA LYS A 998 85.90 -50.87 28.52
C LYS A 998 86.82 -51.67 27.63
N ALA A 999 86.94 -51.32 26.35
CA ALA A 999 87.76 -52.07 25.40
C ALA A 999 89.26 -51.90 25.71
N TYR A 1000 89.71 -50.68 25.99
CA TYR A 1000 91.11 -50.38 26.34
C TYR A 1000 91.62 -51.15 27.57
N LEU A 1001 90.78 -51.31 28.60
CA LEU A 1001 91.14 -52.01 29.85
C LEU A 1001 91.39 -53.53 29.67
N ASN A 1002 91.05 -54.12 28.52
CA ASN A 1002 91.13 -55.56 28.29
C ASN A 1002 92.39 -56.03 27.52
N LEU A 1003 93.28 -55.11 27.12
CA LEU A 1003 94.52 -55.41 26.39
C LEU A 1003 95.50 -56.33 27.17
N ARG A 1004 96.23 -57.22 26.49
CA ARG A 1004 97.20 -58.18 27.07
C ARG A 1004 98.47 -58.34 26.22
N LEU A 1005 99.66 -58.43 26.83
CA LEU A 1005 100.97 -58.44 26.14
C LEU A 1005 101.40 -59.82 25.60
N VAL A 1006 102.29 -59.83 24.59
CA VAL A 1006 102.90 -61.03 23.98
C VAL A 1006 104.16 -61.50 24.74
N PRO A 1007 104.36 -62.81 25.03
CA PRO A 1007 105.55 -63.30 25.75
C PRO A 1007 106.74 -63.72 24.85
N ASN A 1008 107.95 -63.51 25.37
CA ASN A 1008 109.22 -63.92 24.74
C ASN A 1008 109.40 -65.46 24.76
N LYS A 1009 109.91 -66.03 23.65
CA LYS A 1009 110.14 -67.48 23.47
C LYS A 1009 111.55 -67.87 23.05
N ASP A 1010 112.50 -66.92 23.05
CA ASP A 1010 113.80 -67.07 22.37
C ASP A 1010 114.60 -68.27 22.91
N LYS A 1011 114.58 -68.46 24.23
CA LYS A 1011 115.25 -69.59 24.91
C LYS A 1011 114.63 -70.95 24.56
N LEU A 1012 113.31 -71.02 24.41
CA LEU A 1012 112.60 -72.23 24.01
C LEU A 1012 113.01 -72.64 22.59
N GLU A 1013 113.10 -71.68 21.67
CA GLU A 1013 113.58 -71.92 20.31
C GLU A 1013 115.05 -72.37 20.28
N ASP A 1014 115.93 -71.71 21.03
CA ASP A 1014 117.35 -72.09 21.14
C ASP A 1014 117.51 -73.54 21.64
N LEU A 1015 116.68 -73.95 22.60
CA LEU A 1015 116.67 -75.29 23.18
C LEU A 1015 116.07 -76.34 22.23
N ILE A 1016 115.01 -76.01 21.48
CA ILE A 1016 114.47 -76.82 20.37
C ILE A 1016 115.55 -77.07 19.32
N ASN A 1017 116.28 -76.03 18.92
CA ASN A 1017 117.32 -76.10 17.91
C ASN A 1017 118.54 -76.93 18.38
N GLN A 1018 118.97 -76.76 19.64
CA GLN A 1018 120.00 -77.61 20.25
C GLN A 1018 119.56 -79.08 20.32
N THR A 1019 118.30 -79.34 20.66
CA THR A 1019 117.76 -80.71 20.73
C THR A 1019 117.73 -81.38 19.36
N LYS A 1020 117.32 -80.65 18.31
CA LYS A 1020 117.30 -81.14 16.92
C LYS A 1020 118.69 -81.49 16.37
N ALA A 1021 119.75 -80.87 16.88
CA ALA A 1021 121.13 -81.14 16.47
C ALA A 1021 121.68 -82.49 16.98
N LEU A 1022 120.97 -83.16 17.91
CA LEU A 1022 121.39 -84.43 18.49
C LEU A 1022 121.16 -85.58 17.50
N VAL A 1023 122.14 -86.50 17.40
CA VAL A 1023 122.08 -87.63 16.47
C VAL A 1023 121.53 -88.87 17.18
N ALA A 1024 120.31 -89.26 16.84
CA ALA A 1024 119.58 -90.39 17.45
C ALA A 1024 120.40 -91.68 17.56
N ALA A 1025 121.19 -92.01 16.53
CA ALA A 1025 122.00 -93.24 16.47
C ALA A 1025 123.11 -93.32 17.54
N ASN A 1026 123.49 -92.19 18.15
CA ASN A 1026 124.50 -92.17 19.22
C ASN A 1026 123.94 -92.66 20.57
N TYR A 1027 122.61 -92.71 20.72
CA TYR A 1027 121.95 -92.90 22.02
C TYR A 1027 121.08 -94.16 22.08
N THR A 1028 120.70 -94.59 23.29
CA THR A 1028 119.77 -95.70 23.49
C THR A 1028 118.35 -95.31 23.11
N ALA A 1029 117.61 -96.24 22.50
CA ALA A 1029 116.25 -95.99 22.00
C ALA A 1029 115.28 -95.48 23.08
N ASP A 1030 115.39 -96.00 24.31
CA ASP A 1030 114.52 -95.59 25.42
C ASP A 1030 114.74 -94.13 25.83
N THR A 1031 116.00 -93.68 25.88
CA THR A 1031 116.32 -92.28 26.26
C THR A 1031 115.99 -91.30 25.15
N TRP A 1032 116.19 -91.69 23.89
CA TRP A 1032 115.84 -90.87 22.72
C TRP A 1032 114.34 -90.59 22.59
N LYS A 1033 113.48 -91.55 23.00
CA LYS A 1033 112.03 -91.38 22.93
C LYS A 1033 111.51 -90.27 23.84
N ASN A 1034 112.11 -90.08 25.01
CA ASN A 1034 111.74 -89.01 25.93
C ASN A 1034 112.07 -87.63 25.34
N VAL A 1035 113.22 -87.49 24.68
CA VAL A 1035 113.63 -86.27 23.97
C VAL A 1035 112.64 -85.94 22.84
N SER A 1036 112.24 -86.93 22.05
CA SER A 1036 111.32 -86.73 20.92
C SER A 1036 109.96 -86.17 21.38
N ASN A 1037 109.37 -86.73 22.44
CA ASN A 1037 108.10 -86.25 22.99
C ASN A 1037 108.20 -84.84 23.60
N ALA A 1038 109.31 -84.53 24.26
CA ALA A 1038 109.52 -83.22 24.88
C ALA A 1038 109.74 -82.13 23.81
N LEU A 1039 110.40 -82.47 22.70
CA LEU A 1039 110.62 -81.59 21.56
C LEU A 1039 109.29 -81.20 20.89
N GLU A 1040 108.41 -82.18 20.64
CA GLU A 1040 107.09 -81.95 20.07
C GLU A 1040 106.24 -80.99 20.93
N LEU A 1041 106.28 -81.14 22.26
CA LEU A 1041 105.55 -80.27 23.18
C LEU A 1041 106.10 -78.84 23.18
N ALA A 1042 107.42 -78.68 23.05
CA ALA A 1042 108.08 -77.39 22.92
C ALA A 1042 107.76 -76.68 21.59
N GLU A 1043 107.78 -77.41 20.47
CA GLU A 1043 107.42 -76.87 19.15
C GLU A 1043 105.98 -76.36 19.09
N ASN A 1044 105.04 -77.07 19.73
CA ASN A 1044 103.64 -76.65 19.81
C ASN A 1044 103.49 -75.30 20.55
N VAL A 1045 104.15 -75.13 21.70
CA VAL A 1045 104.11 -73.87 22.46
C VAL A 1045 104.80 -72.73 21.70
N MET A 1046 105.88 -73.03 20.97
CA MET A 1046 106.54 -72.05 20.08
C MET A 1046 105.55 -71.50 19.04
N SER A 1047 104.74 -72.37 18.42
CA SER A 1047 103.81 -72.00 17.35
C SER A 1047 102.53 -71.24 17.78
N ASN A 1048 102.15 -71.25 19.06
CA ASN A 1048 100.93 -70.60 19.53
C ASN A 1048 101.14 -69.08 19.76
N GLU A 1049 100.60 -68.23 18.89
CA GLU A 1049 100.68 -66.75 18.99
C GLU A 1049 100.02 -66.17 20.25
N ASN A 1050 99.08 -66.91 20.87
CA ASN A 1050 98.41 -66.52 22.12
C ASN A 1050 98.91 -67.32 23.33
N ALA A 1051 100.08 -67.97 23.24
CA ALA A 1051 100.70 -68.64 24.39
C ALA A 1051 100.92 -67.66 25.54
N THR A 1052 100.80 -68.15 26.77
CA THR A 1052 101.11 -67.41 27.99
C THR A 1052 102.58 -67.58 28.39
N SER A 1053 103.13 -66.62 29.15
CA SER A 1053 104.52 -66.70 29.65
C SER A 1053 104.80 -67.96 30.48
N GLU A 1054 103.77 -68.50 31.14
CA GLU A 1054 103.86 -69.71 31.96
C GLU A 1054 103.99 -70.98 31.09
N GLU A 1055 103.23 -71.07 30.00
CA GLU A 1055 103.31 -72.18 29.04
C GLU A 1055 104.69 -72.28 28.36
N VAL A 1056 105.26 -71.13 27.96
CA VAL A 1056 106.60 -71.04 27.35
C VAL A 1056 107.67 -71.53 28.33
N THR A 1057 107.64 -71.04 29.57
CA THR A 1057 108.59 -71.42 30.64
C THR A 1057 108.52 -72.92 30.98
N ASN A 1058 107.31 -73.49 30.99
CA ASN A 1058 107.10 -74.91 31.26
C ASN A 1058 107.67 -75.80 30.14
N ALA A 1059 107.45 -75.42 28.88
CA ALA A 1059 107.99 -76.13 27.72
C ALA A 1059 109.53 -76.18 27.73
N GLU A 1060 110.20 -75.06 28.07
CA GLU A 1060 111.66 -74.96 28.25
C GLU A 1060 112.18 -75.98 29.27
N THR A 1061 111.48 -76.06 30.41
CA THR A 1061 111.86 -76.91 31.53
C THR A 1061 111.72 -78.40 31.21
N VAL A 1062 110.67 -78.77 30.46
CA VAL A 1062 110.42 -80.17 30.05
C VAL A 1062 111.44 -80.63 29.01
N LEU A 1063 111.73 -79.80 28.01
CA LEU A 1063 112.69 -80.13 26.95
C LEU A 1063 114.12 -80.28 27.49
N THR A 1064 114.55 -79.37 28.39
CA THR A 1064 115.90 -79.42 28.99
C THR A 1064 116.15 -80.75 29.69
N LYS A 1065 115.23 -81.15 30.58
CA LYS A 1065 115.33 -82.41 31.35
C LYS A 1065 115.34 -83.66 30.47
N ALA A 1066 114.68 -83.62 29.31
CA ALA A 1066 114.67 -84.75 28.40
C ALA A 1066 116.05 -84.92 27.74
N VAL A 1067 116.68 -83.83 27.29
CA VAL A 1067 118.02 -83.83 26.68
C VAL A 1067 119.09 -84.31 27.67
N GLU A 1068 119.02 -83.86 28.93
CA GLU A 1068 119.94 -84.29 30.00
C GLU A 1068 119.88 -85.81 30.29
N GLY A 1069 118.80 -86.50 29.91
CA GLY A 1069 118.58 -87.92 30.19
C GLY A 1069 119.18 -88.92 29.19
N LEU A 1070 119.97 -88.47 28.21
CA LEU A 1070 120.49 -89.31 27.11
C LEU A 1070 121.67 -90.22 27.48
N VAL A 1071 121.67 -91.46 26.97
CA VAL A 1071 122.69 -92.50 27.25
C VAL A 1071 123.31 -93.07 25.95
N VAL A 1072 124.64 -93.22 25.89
CA VAL A 1072 125.43 -93.47 24.65
C VAL A 1072 125.64 -94.97 24.34
N ASN A 1073 125.77 -95.33 23.05
CA ASN A 1073 125.93 -96.71 22.56
C ASN A 1073 127.35 -96.99 21.97
N ASN A 1074 127.96 -98.16 22.22
CA ASN A 1074 129.40 -98.43 21.96
C ASN A 1074 129.71 -99.73 21.16
N ALA A 1075 130.18 -99.62 19.92
CA ALA A 1075 130.88 -100.67 19.15
C ALA A 1075 131.83 -100.07 18.07
N PRO A 1076 133.00 -100.66 17.73
CA PRO A 1076 134.04 -99.98 16.93
C PRO A 1076 134.37 -100.56 15.52
N VAL A 1077 135.20 -99.81 14.74
CA VAL A 1077 135.85 -100.14 13.43
C VAL A 1077 134.92 -99.92 12.19
N ALA A 1078 135.27 -99.28 11.05
CA ALA A 1078 136.50 -98.69 10.47
C ALA A 1078 136.18 -97.51 9.47
N PRO A 1079 137.16 -96.74 8.95
CA PRO A 1079 136.94 -95.47 8.24
C PRO A 1079 137.19 -95.46 6.70
N SER A 1080 136.54 -94.55 5.97
CA SER A 1080 137.03 -94.02 4.68
C SER A 1080 136.40 -92.66 4.27
N THR A 1081 137.28 -91.70 3.98
CA THR A 1081 137.16 -90.34 3.40
C THR A 1081 136.91 -90.33 1.86
N PRO A 1082 136.90 -89.19 1.12
CA PRO A 1082 136.33 -87.83 1.33
C PRO A 1082 135.66 -87.20 0.04
N ALA A 1083 135.31 -85.91 0.11
CA ALA A 1083 135.19 -84.90 -1.00
C ALA A 1083 134.02 -85.04 -2.00
N VAL A 1084 133.25 -84.04 -2.48
CA VAL A 1084 133.20 -82.55 -2.54
C VAL A 1084 133.12 -82.09 -4.02
N ASP A 1085 132.04 -81.39 -4.40
CA ASP A 1085 131.95 -80.30 -5.41
C ASP A 1085 130.51 -79.71 -5.28
N ASN A 1086 130.19 -78.43 -5.00
CA ASN A 1086 130.54 -77.10 -5.55
C ASN A 1086 129.81 -76.64 -6.83
N THR A 1087 129.69 -75.30 -6.90
CA THR A 1087 129.25 -74.37 -7.98
C THR A 1087 127.82 -73.83 -7.81
N VAL A 1088 127.52 -72.51 -7.91
CA VAL A 1088 128.31 -71.27 -8.15
C VAL A 1088 127.52 -70.10 -7.50
N LYS A 1089 128.09 -69.26 -6.61
CA LYS A 1089 128.68 -67.90 -6.82
C LYS A 1089 127.77 -66.89 -7.56
N THR A 1090 127.63 -65.58 -7.26
CA THR A 1090 128.28 -64.54 -6.38
C THR A 1090 127.44 -63.22 -6.51
N PRO A 1091 127.79 -61.99 -6.00
CA PRO A 1091 129.00 -61.51 -5.26
C PRO A 1091 128.83 -60.57 -4.01
N VAL A 1092 129.78 -60.68 -3.04
CA VAL A 1092 130.40 -59.73 -2.05
C VAL A 1092 129.57 -58.61 -1.35
N ASN A 1093 129.54 -58.49 0.00
CA ASN A 1093 130.57 -58.06 1.01
C ASN A 1093 130.94 -56.55 0.94
N ASN A 1094 131.35 -55.82 2.00
CA ASN A 1094 132.12 -56.12 3.23
C ASN A 1094 131.72 -55.08 4.35
N GLY A 1095 131.61 -55.39 5.66
CA GLY A 1095 132.69 -55.41 6.68
C GLY A 1095 133.10 -53.99 7.17
N ASP A 1096 133.45 -53.67 8.42
CA ASP A 1096 133.61 -54.33 9.74
C ASP A 1096 133.87 -53.14 10.75
N THR A 1097 133.51 -53.05 12.04
CA THR A 1097 134.18 -53.67 13.22
C THR A 1097 133.50 -53.28 14.56
N THR A 1098 133.12 -54.30 15.33
CA THR A 1098 133.43 -54.61 16.76
C THR A 1098 133.52 -53.57 17.91
N ALA A 1099 132.98 -54.00 19.07
CA ALA A 1099 133.44 -53.85 20.48
C ALA A 1099 132.51 -53.04 21.44
N SER A 1100 132.33 -53.36 22.75
CA SER A 1100 132.52 -54.61 23.52
C SER A 1100 132.05 -54.44 24.99
N VAL A 1101 131.22 -55.35 25.54
CA VAL A 1101 130.93 -55.62 27.00
C VAL A 1101 130.42 -54.41 27.86
N LYS A 1102 129.77 -54.53 29.05
CA LYS A 1102 129.78 -55.54 30.14
C LYS A 1102 128.60 -55.35 31.14
N THR A 1103 128.13 -56.45 31.75
CA THR A 1103 127.57 -56.66 33.12
C THR A 1103 127.20 -55.49 34.06
N GLY A 1104 126.12 -55.68 34.85
CA GLY A 1104 126.17 -55.39 36.30
C GLY A 1104 124.92 -54.81 36.98
N ASP A 1105 124.54 -55.39 38.13
CA ASP A 1105 123.36 -55.07 38.95
C ASP A 1105 123.39 -53.75 39.76
N GLU A 1106 122.17 -53.30 40.08
CA GLU A 1106 121.67 -52.63 41.32
C GLU A 1106 122.43 -51.47 42.03
N SER A 1107 121.68 -50.43 42.43
CA SER A 1107 121.02 -50.40 43.76
C SER A 1107 120.40 -49.04 44.19
N LEU A 1108 119.60 -49.08 45.28
CA LEU A 1108 119.15 -47.98 46.17
C LEU A 1108 117.92 -47.09 45.81
N THR A 1109 116.73 -47.63 46.12
CA THR A 1109 115.72 -47.12 47.09
C THR A 1109 115.56 -45.61 47.41
N GLY A 1110 114.30 -45.15 47.41
CA GLY A 1110 113.76 -44.01 48.19
C GLY A 1110 112.71 -43.21 47.41
N LEU A 1111 111.52 -42.83 47.92
CA LEU A 1111 110.99 -42.84 49.29
C LEU A 1111 109.45 -43.05 49.30
N PHE A 1112 108.91 -43.38 50.48
CA PHE A 1112 107.51 -43.74 50.79
C PHE A 1112 106.43 -42.66 50.62
N GLY A 1113 105.19 -43.12 50.39
CA GLY A 1113 103.95 -42.55 50.95
C GLY A 1113 103.10 -41.68 50.00
N ALA A 1114 101.77 -41.57 50.19
CA ALA A 1114 100.87 -42.23 51.13
C ALA A 1114 99.38 -42.02 50.75
N VAL A 1115 98.54 -43.06 50.98
CA VAL A 1115 97.28 -42.96 51.78
C VAL A 1115 96.05 -42.21 51.21
N THR A 1116 95.07 -43.00 50.71
CA THR A 1116 93.58 -42.87 50.92
C THR A 1116 92.86 -41.58 50.43
N LEU A 1117 91.52 -41.41 50.37
CA LEU A 1117 90.29 -42.07 50.86
C LEU A 1117 89.25 -42.08 49.70
N LEU A 1118 88.31 -43.04 49.57
CA LEU A 1118 86.91 -42.98 50.08
C LEU A 1118 86.24 -41.58 49.83
N SER A 1119 85.02 -41.38 49.33
CA SER A 1119 83.83 -42.16 48.94
C SER A 1119 82.60 -41.29 49.29
N LEU A 1120 81.41 -41.60 48.75
CA LEU A 1120 80.08 -41.12 49.23
C LEU A 1120 79.82 -39.60 49.03
N ALA A 1121 78.86 -39.19 48.19
CA ALA A 1121 77.40 -39.32 48.26
C ALA A 1121 76.71 -38.17 49.04
N GLY A 1122 75.50 -37.79 48.60
CA GLY A 1122 74.74 -36.63 49.10
C GLY A 1122 74.26 -35.75 47.93
N ALA A 1123 73.15 -36.03 47.25
CA ALA A 1123 71.75 -36.11 47.72
C ALA A 1123 71.12 -34.73 48.04
N VAL A 1124 69.98 -34.47 47.36
CA VAL A 1124 68.78 -33.79 47.87
C VAL A 1124 68.69 -32.25 47.85
N LEU A 1125 67.71 -31.78 47.06
CA LEU A 1125 66.87 -30.56 47.14
C LEU A 1125 67.52 -29.15 47.17
N LEU A 1126 67.03 -28.27 46.29
CA LEU A 1126 66.45 -26.96 46.66
C LEU A 1126 65.62 -26.26 45.54
N LYS A 1127 64.34 -26.65 45.43
CA LYS A 1127 63.13 -25.80 45.42
C LYS A 1127 63.10 -24.41 44.71
N ARG A 1128 62.12 -24.26 43.78
CA ARG A 1128 61.39 -23.03 43.33
C ARG A 1128 62.18 -22.00 42.46
N LYS A 1129 61.62 -21.50 41.35
CA LYS A 1129 60.40 -20.65 41.26
C LYS A 1129 59.75 -20.64 39.86
N GLU A 1130 58.48 -20.22 39.82
CA GLU A 1130 57.76 -19.45 38.76
C GLU A 1130 58.55 -19.19 37.45
N ASN A 1131 58.11 -19.56 36.24
CA ASN A 1131 56.75 -19.67 35.68
C ASN A 1131 56.57 -20.92 34.80
#